data_AF-A0AAV5GCR3-F1
#
_entry.id   AF-A0AAV5GCR3-F1
#
_cell.length_a   1.000
_cell.length_b   1.000
_cell.length_c   1.000
_cell.angle_alpha   90.00
_cell.angle_beta   90.00
_cell.angle_gamma   90.00
#
_symmetry.space_group_name_H-M   'P 1'
#
loop_
_entity.id
_entity.type
_entity.pdbx_description
1 polymer ?
#
loop_
_entity_poly.entity_id
_entity_poly.type
_entity_poly.pdbx_seq_one_letter_code
_entity_poly.pdbx_strand_id
1 'polypeptide(L)'
;MTFGEAHSERYGVCNKETSFAILDEFYKAGGNFLDTANVYRDGESETWIGEWMAARNNRDQMIVATKYTNSYRPQFTDEIQSNYRGNGVKSMRTSIESSLKRLQTDYIDLFYLHIYDATVSIPELMHGLDDLVRAGKVLYLGISDTPAWFVTKANQYARDHGLRQFSVYQGMWSAAMRDFEREIIPMALSEGMALAPYGALNQGRFQTKEGFKAREKDNSEGRNFIPTSERDKQVSAVLEELADARGDGTTLLNIALAYVLQKTPYVFPIIGGRKVEHLTSNISALEVELTDDELHRIERAYEFEHGFPTSFLSGSLFDPKLESTMVTGPQDIKLVNGPANMDWAPTLPARPDDPASPPSAAPVSPEDLARQLADFRVGLQQPSAPAEPEEEEWALKSIVWPPLPPTPHAAADGEGRVQGFETDDRLRVRIICQNQNGPCSLIALCNILILRNDLDIAPGRTSVTYSHLSNLLADYFLRMTTSAPASSPSAAGTAHPTTPSTELWLSAALSILPQTRCGLNLDPRFDRIDGFTSSSSGAGAGELALFSLARIPLLHGWLADPSDADTYAALVGAVGCGSYDRAVECVVEGCEIAGGADRLVLREEECTEEELLMEVERRSRWSEDEQKKVRRAYLIQSFLSSTATQLSYPGLSALCTTPSLLPPSGLAALFRNSHLSVLYRRPTVPSSALSASQLAQEGPELFTLVTDSAFAAEEDIVWESLEDVDGADAALARQLQAEEDAYSRALLDREQRDADLSQPRRSFRGAEHTIPHPAQAGTPPRRDGGRREGEREGGRMRKRRMSGATEAKSGGKPDKDKCVVM
;
A
#
# COMPACT_ATOMS: atom_id res chain seq x y z
N MET A 1 -16.94 -1.56 -18.51
CA MET A 1 -17.96 -1.40 -19.58
C MET A 1 -18.88 -0.18 -19.42
N THR A 2 -19.42 0.34 -20.53
CA THR A 2 -20.34 1.50 -20.56
C THR A 2 -21.75 1.10 -20.99
N PHE A 3 -22.38 0.17 -20.26
CA PHE A 3 -23.78 -0.20 -20.51
C PHE A 3 -24.72 0.91 -20.09
N GLY A 4 -25.76 1.16 -20.89
CA GLY A 4 -26.72 2.23 -20.67
C GLY A 4 -27.25 2.79 -21.98
N GLU A 5 -28.27 3.64 -21.89
CA GLU A 5 -28.84 4.42 -23.00
C GLU A 5 -28.43 5.90 -22.92
N ALA A 6 -28.10 6.43 -21.74
CA ALA A 6 -27.68 7.81 -21.53
C ALA A 6 -26.41 8.18 -22.30
N HIS A 7 -26.43 9.23 -23.13
CA HIS A 7 -25.36 9.64 -24.06
C HIS A 7 -25.19 8.72 -25.29
N SER A 8 -26.27 8.10 -25.79
CA SER A 8 -26.23 7.13 -26.91
C SER A 8 -25.57 7.65 -28.19
N GLU A 9 -25.63 8.96 -28.43
CA GLU A 9 -24.91 9.65 -29.51
C GLU A 9 -23.39 9.52 -29.39
N ARG A 10 -22.88 9.32 -28.17
CA ARG A 10 -21.45 9.18 -27.88
C ARG A 10 -21.00 7.72 -27.84
N TYR A 11 -21.71 6.85 -27.15
CA TYR A 11 -21.25 5.47 -26.93
C TYR A 11 -21.96 4.43 -27.82
N GLY A 12 -22.95 4.86 -28.60
CA GLY A 12 -23.89 3.98 -29.29
C GLY A 12 -24.99 3.48 -28.34
N VAL A 13 -26.06 2.95 -28.92
CA VAL A 13 -27.14 2.33 -28.14
C VAL A 13 -26.68 0.95 -27.66
N CYS A 14 -26.89 0.69 -26.36
CA CYS A 14 -26.79 -0.62 -25.74
C CYS A 14 -27.87 -0.69 -24.67
N ASN A 15 -29.03 -1.27 -25.02
CA ASN A 15 -30.16 -1.36 -24.10
C ASN A 15 -29.94 -2.43 -23.03
N LYS A 16 -30.85 -2.47 -22.05
CA LYS A 16 -30.76 -3.38 -20.91
C LYS A 16 -30.80 -4.84 -21.32
N GLU A 17 -31.65 -5.21 -22.28
CA GLU A 17 -31.76 -6.58 -22.80
C GLU A 17 -30.45 -7.06 -23.42
N THR A 18 -29.82 -6.21 -24.24
CA THR A 18 -28.52 -6.50 -24.86
C THR A 18 -27.42 -6.60 -23.81
N SER A 19 -27.43 -5.70 -22.82
CA SER A 19 -26.45 -5.71 -21.73
C SER A 19 -26.54 -7.01 -20.91
N PHE A 20 -27.76 -7.46 -20.58
CA PHE A 20 -28.00 -8.72 -19.89
C PHE A 20 -27.58 -9.92 -20.74
N ALA A 21 -27.84 -9.89 -22.05
CA ALA A 21 -27.39 -10.96 -22.95
C ALA A 21 -25.86 -11.07 -23.02
N ILE A 22 -25.15 -9.94 -23.05
CA ILE A 22 -23.67 -9.90 -23.02
C ILE A 22 -23.14 -10.43 -21.69
N LEU A 23 -23.72 -10.00 -20.56
CA LEU A 23 -23.33 -10.48 -19.23
C LEU A 23 -23.60 -11.98 -19.04
N ASP A 24 -24.76 -12.46 -19.51
CA ASP A 24 -25.10 -13.88 -19.48
C ASP A 24 -24.13 -14.71 -20.33
N GLU A 25 -23.71 -14.22 -21.50
CA GLU A 25 -22.73 -14.92 -22.34
C GLU A 25 -21.34 -14.94 -21.70
N PHE A 26 -20.90 -13.82 -21.13
CA PHE A 26 -19.61 -13.73 -20.42
C PHE A 26 -19.53 -14.72 -19.27
N TYR A 27 -20.58 -14.75 -18.45
CA TYR A 27 -20.69 -15.67 -17.34
C TYR A 27 -20.71 -17.13 -17.80
N LYS A 28 -21.46 -17.46 -18.86
CA LYS A 28 -21.46 -18.82 -19.45
C LYS A 28 -20.09 -19.24 -19.98
N ALA A 29 -19.31 -18.30 -20.50
CA ALA A 29 -17.95 -18.54 -20.96
C ALA A 29 -16.94 -18.73 -19.80
N GLY A 30 -17.37 -18.56 -18.55
CA GLY A 30 -16.53 -18.69 -17.35
C GLY A 30 -15.90 -17.38 -16.88
N GLY A 31 -16.26 -16.25 -17.49
CA GLY A 31 -15.81 -14.92 -17.07
C GLY A 31 -16.51 -14.46 -15.79
N ASN A 32 -15.75 -13.84 -14.88
CA ASN A 32 -16.26 -13.39 -13.58
C ASN A 32 -15.88 -11.95 -13.22
N PHE A 33 -15.02 -11.26 -13.97
CA PHE A 33 -14.60 -9.90 -13.65
C PHE A 33 -15.40 -8.86 -14.46
N LEU A 34 -16.12 -7.98 -13.77
CA LEU A 34 -16.87 -6.87 -14.34
C LEU A 34 -16.30 -5.52 -13.90
N ASP A 35 -15.85 -4.71 -14.85
CA ASP A 35 -15.43 -3.32 -14.67
C ASP A 35 -16.58 -2.36 -14.98
N THR A 36 -16.85 -1.41 -14.09
CA THR A 36 -17.78 -0.30 -14.32
C THR A 36 -17.28 0.98 -13.63
N ALA A 37 -18.05 2.06 -13.64
CA ALA A 37 -17.73 3.29 -12.90
C ALA A 37 -19.02 4.06 -12.59
N ASN A 38 -18.99 4.85 -11.51
CA ASN A 38 -20.11 5.70 -11.10
C ASN A 38 -20.61 6.64 -12.21
N VAL A 39 -19.71 7.15 -13.06
CA VAL A 39 -20.00 8.08 -14.16
C VAL A 39 -20.45 7.39 -15.45
N TYR A 40 -20.32 6.07 -15.57
CA TYR A 40 -20.64 5.39 -16.83
C TYR A 40 -22.14 5.42 -17.09
N ARG A 41 -22.51 6.14 -18.17
CA ARG A 41 -23.90 6.34 -18.62
C ARG A 41 -24.76 6.88 -17.47
N ASP A 42 -24.24 7.90 -16.77
CA ASP A 42 -24.89 8.54 -15.62
C ASP A 42 -25.30 7.57 -14.49
N GLY A 43 -24.54 6.49 -14.33
CA GLY A 43 -24.78 5.45 -13.31
C GLY A 43 -25.69 4.30 -13.77
N GLU A 44 -26.19 4.31 -15.01
CA GLU A 44 -26.98 3.20 -15.56
C GLU A 44 -26.17 1.90 -15.61
N SER A 45 -24.87 1.98 -15.92
CA SER A 45 -24.04 0.78 -16.01
C SER A 45 -23.99 0.01 -14.68
N GLU A 46 -23.78 0.71 -13.56
CA GLU A 46 -23.79 0.10 -12.22
C GLU A 46 -25.18 -0.45 -11.88
N THR A 47 -26.22 0.30 -12.22
CA THR A 47 -27.61 -0.10 -11.93
C THR A 47 -27.95 -1.41 -12.64
N TRP A 48 -27.65 -1.52 -13.94
CA TRP A 48 -27.99 -2.71 -14.71
C TRP A 48 -27.13 -3.93 -14.34
N ILE A 49 -25.86 -3.73 -13.99
CA ILE A 49 -25.02 -4.81 -13.45
C ILE A 49 -25.58 -5.31 -12.12
N GLY A 50 -25.98 -4.40 -11.22
CA GLY A 50 -26.62 -4.76 -9.94
C GLY A 50 -27.92 -5.53 -10.11
N GLU A 51 -28.81 -5.03 -10.98
CA GLU A 51 -30.06 -5.72 -11.31
C GLU A 51 -29.83 -7.09 -11.97
N TRP A 52 -28.83 -7.21 -12.84
CA TRP A 52 -28.46 -8.48 -13.47
C TRP A 52 -27.97 -9.48 -12.42
N MET A 53 -27.04 -9.07 -11.55
CA MET A 53 -26.53 -9.95 -10.49
C MET A 53 -27.63 -10.41 -9.53
N ALA A 54 -28.52 -9.49 -9.15
CA ALA A 54 -29.67 -9.81 -8.31
C ALA A 54 -30.64 -10.78 -9.01
N ALA A 55 -30.90 -10.58 -10.31
CA ALA A 55 -31.77 -11.45 -11.09
C ALA A 55 -31.19 -12.83 -11.36
N ARG A 56 -29.85 -12.98 -11.35
CA ARG A 56 -29.15 -14.26 -11.54
C ARG A 56 -28.71 -14.92 -10.23
N ASN A 57 -28.79 -14.19 -9.11
CA ASN A 57 -28.32 -14.62 -7.79
C ASN A 57 -26.86 -15.13 -7.83
N ASN A 58 -25.97 -14.35 -8.44
CA ASN A 58 -24.58 -14.73 -8.69
C ASN A 58 -23.55 -13.72 -8.16
N ARG A 59 -23.96 -12.74 -7.33
CA ARG A 59 -23.06 -11.68 -6.79
C ARG A 59 -21.74 -12.24 -6.24
N ASP A 60 -21.80 -13.29 -5.42
CA ASP A 60 -20.62 -13.87 -4.76
C ASP A 60 -19.69 -14.64 -5.73
N GLN A 61 -20.14 -14.88 -6.96
CA GLN A 61 -19.33 -15.50 -8.01
C GLN A 61 -18.65 -14.47 -8.90
N MET A 62 -18.99 -13.19 -8.77
CA MET A 62 -18.49 -12.11 -9.61
C MET A 62 -17.48 -11.25 -8.85
N ILE A 63 -16.42 -10.84 -9.54
CA ILE A 63 -15.50 -9.78 -9.12
C ILE A 63 -16.00 -8.48 -9.75
N VAL A 64 -16.57 -7.58 -8.94
CA VAL A 64 -17.11 -6.31 -9.41
C VAL A 64 -16.14 -5.19 -9.06
N ALA A 65 -15.66 -4.51 -10.10
CA ALA A 65 -14.83 -3.32 -9.98
C ALA A 65 -15.62 -2.05 -10.33
N THR A 66 -15.51 -1.02 -9.49
CA THR A 66 -16.03 0.31 -9.80
C THR A 66 -15.05 1.40 -9.41
N LYS A 67 -15.35 2.66 -9.75
CA LYS A 67 -14.42 3.77 -9.67
C LYS A 67 -15.09 5.04 -9.16
N TYR A 68 -14.32 5.86 -8.47
CA TYR A 68 -14.69 7.22 -8.10
C TYR A 68 -13.63 8.22 -8.58
N THR A 69 -14.01 9.50 -8.70
CA THR A 69 -13.20 10.72 -8.95
C THR A 69 -14.00 11.63 -9.88
N ASN A 70 -14.55 11.07 -10.96
CA ASN A 70 -15.33 11.84 -11.92
C ASN A 70 -16.68 12.27 -11.33
N SER A 71 -17.19 13.43 -11.77
CA SER A 71 -18.53 13.88 -11.40
C SER A 71 -19.57 12.94 -11.99
N TYR A 72 -20.23 12.17 -11.14
CA TYR A 72 -21.28 11.22 -11.54
C TYR A 72 -22.70 11.78 -11.43
N ARG A 73 -22.83 13.05 -11.00
CA ARG A 73 -24.10 13.77 -10.87
C ARG A 73 -24.16 15.10 -11.66
N PRO A 74 -23.56 15.19 -12.87
CA PRO A 74 -23.42 16.48 -13.58
C PRO A 74 -24.77 17.12 -13.97
N GLN A 75 -25.84 16.33 -14.01
CA GLN A 75 -27.20 16.78 -14.33
C GLN A 75 -27.88 17.58 -13.20
N PHE A 76 -27.39 17.49 -11.96
CA PHE A 76 -27.98 18.17 -10.80
C PHE A 76 -27.36 19.57 -10.60
N THR A 77 -27.58 20.45 -11.57
CA THR A 77 -26.93 21.79 -11.61
C THR A 77 -27.26 22.70 -10.44
N ASP A 78 -28.36 22.44 -9.75
CA ASP A 78 -28.82 23.24 -8.59
C ASP A 78 -28.18 22.77 -7.25
N GLU A 79 -27.38 21.69 -7.26
CA GLU A 79 -26.67 21.17 -6.10
C GLU A 79 -25.18 21.61 -6.07
N ILE A 80 -24.56 21.60 -4.88
CA ILE A 80 -23.11 21.84 -4.73
C ILE A 80 -22.33 20.67 -5.32
N GLN A 81 -21.78 20.84 -6.52
CA GLN A 81 -21.11 19.79 -7.29
C GLN A 81 -19.70 19.42 -6.82
N SER A 82 -19.05 20.27 -6.02
CA SER A 82 -17.66 20.05 -5.56
C SER A 82 -17.49 18.75 -4.77
N ASN A 83 -18.54 18.29 -4.08
CA ASN A 83 -18.50 17.11 -3.22
C ASN A 83 -18.78 15.77 -3.93
N TYR A 84 -19.05 15.79 -5.23
CA TYR A 84 -19.33 14.59 -6.05
C TYR A 84 -18.23 14.32 -7.09
N ARG A 85 -17.08 14.98 -6.94
CA ARG A 85 -15.92 14.85 -7.82
C ARG A 85 -14.62 15.02 -7.05
N GLY A 86 -13.53 14.59 -7.66
CA GLY A 86 -12.16 14.67 -7.16
C GLY A 86 -11.77 13.49 -6.27
N ASN A 87 -10.49 13.44 -5.92
CA ASN A 87 -9.87 12.34 -5.19
C ASN A 87 -10.15 12.36 -3.66
N GLY A 88 -10.71 13.46 -3.13
CA GLY A 88 -10.85 13.70 -1.68
C GLY A 88 -11.85 12.78 -0.98
N VAL A 89 -11.68 12.61 0.34
CA VAL A 89 -12.46 11.65 1.16
C VAL A 89 -13.97 11.91 1.08
N LYS A 90 -14.39 13.18 0.98
CA LYS A 90 -15.82 13.53 0.83
C LYS A 90 -16.42 12.95 -0.46
N SER A 91 -15.74 13.12 -1.59
CA SER A 91 -16.13 12.59 -2.90
C SER A 91 -16.07 11.06 -2.92
N MET A 92 -15.04 10.49 -2.30
CA MET A 92 -14.88 9.04 -2.14
C MET A 92 -16.08 8.43 -1.41
N ARG A 93 -16.45 8.99 -0.26
CA ARG A 93 -17.56 8.53 0.56
C ARG A 93 -18.91 8.60 -0.16
N THR A 94 -19.23 9.75 -0.78
CA THR A 94 -20.51 9.92 -1.48
C THR A 94 -20.61 8.98 -2.70
N SER A 95 -19.49 8.77 -3.38
CA SER A 95 -19.40 7.87 -4.53
C SER A 95 -19.61 6.41 -4.14
N ILE A 96 -18.90 5.89 -3.14
CA ILE A 96 -19.01 4.48 -2.75
C ILE A 96 -20.42 4.15 -2.23
N GLU A 97 -21.02 5.02 -1.41
CA GLU A 97 -22.40 4.82 -0.92
C GLU A 97 -23.41 4.78 -2.07
N SER A 98 -23.21 5.60 -3.10
CA SER A 98 -24.07 5.61 -4.29
C SER A 98 -23.86 4.38 -5.18
N SER A 99 -22.62 3.95 -5.36
CA SER A 99 -22.26 2.78 -6.18
C SER A 99 -22.77 1.48 -5.55
N LEU A 100 -22.60 1.27 -4.25
CA LEU A 100 -23.14 0.10 -3.52
C LEU A 100 -24.65 -0.02 -3.70
N LYS A 101 -25.37 1.11 -3.58
CA LYS A 101 -26.82 1.16 -3.79
C LYS A 101 -27.22 0.76 -5.22
N ARG A 102 -26.54 1.28 -6.25
CA ARG A 102 -26.83 0.96 -7.65
C ARG A 102 -26.48 -0.49 -7.99
N LEU A 103 -25.35 -0.99 -7.49
CA LEU A 103 -24.90 -2.36 -7.67
C LEU A 103 -25.67 -3.38 -6.82
N GLN A 104 -26.56 -2.91 -5.93
CA GLN A 104 -27.38 -3.76 -5.06
C GLN A 104 -26.54 -4.76 -4.23
N THR A 105 -25.42 -4.29 -3.70
CA THR A 105 -24.48 -5.07 -2.89
C THR A 105 -23.94 -4.23 -1.74
N ASP A 106 -23.39 -4.88 -0.73
CA ASP A 106 -22.78 -4.32 0.48
C ASP A 106 -21.25 -4.16 0.38
N TYR A 107 -20.60 -4.80 -0.59
CA TYR A 107 -19.16 -4.70 -0.84
C TYR A 107 -18.81 -4.56 -2.32
N ILE A 108 -17.66 -3.95 -2.60
CA ILE A 108 -17.01 -3.88 -3.91
C ILE A 108 -15.72 -4.70 -3.86
N ASP A 109 -15.49 -5.56 -4.85
CA ASP A 109 -14.28 -6.38 -4.90
C ASP A 109 -13.05 -5.51 -5.18
N LEU A 110 -13.10 -4.64 -6.19
CA LEU A 110 -12.00 -3.76 -6.55
C LEU A 110 -12.45 -2.31 -6.74
N PHE A 111 -11.98 -1.41 -5.88
CA PHE A 111 -12.34 0.00 -5.96
C PHE A 111 -11.19 0.85 -6.51
N TYR A 112 -11.44 1.50 -7.65
CA TYR A 112 -10.44 2.31 -8.33
C TYR A 112 -10.50 3.80 -7.93
N LEU A 113 -9.33 4.37 -7.66
CA LEU A 113 -9.08 5.78 -7.94
C LEU A 113 -9.07 5.97 -9.47
N HIS A 114 -10.10 6.62 -10.03
CA HIS A 114 -10.31 6.62 -11.49
C HIS A 114 -9.29 7.48 -12.26
N ILE A 115 -8.95 8.67 -11.76
CA ILE A 115 -8.04 9.61 -12.41
C ILE A 115 -7.26 10.37 -11.33
N TYR A 116 -5.99 10.63 -11.56
CA TYR A 116 -5.21 11.53 -10.71
C TYR A 116 -5.56 13.00 -10.97
N ASP A 117 -6.03 13.72 -9.96
CA ASP A 117 -6.41 15.14 -10.07
C ASP A 117 -5.45 16.10 -9.36
N ALA A 118 -4.42 15.59 -8.69
CA ALA A 118 -3.44 16.34 -7.91
C ALA A 118 -4.01 17.23 -6.78
N THR A 119 -5.24 16.96 -6.31
CA THR A 119 -5.89 17.78 -5.28
C THR A 119 -5.71 17.26 -3.86
N VAL A 120 -5.27 16.01 -3.69
CA VAL A 120 -5.25 15.32 -2.39
C VAL A 120 -3.86 14.78 -2.09
N SER A 121 -3.48 14.88 -0.81
CA SER A 121 -2.23 14.31 -0.30
C SER A 121 -2.32 12.78 -0.22
N ILE A 122 -1.19 12.09 -0.40
CA ILE A 122 -1.13 10.62 -0.26
C ILE A 122 -1.67 10.15 1.11
N PRO A 123 -1.33 10.77 2.26
CA PRO A 123 -1.88 10.39 3.56
C PRO A 123 -3.41 10.41 3.60
N GLU A 124 -4.05 11.51 3.18
CA GLU A 124 -5.51 11.63 3.16
C GLU A 124 -6.13 10.55 2.27
N LEU A 125 -5.58 10.37 1.06
CA LEU A 125 -6.06 9.39 0.10
C LEU A 125 -6.00 7.96 0.66
N MET A 126 -4.83 7.55 1.16
CA MET A 126 -4.61 6.18 1.59
C MET A 126 -5.39 5.84 2.86
N HIS A 127 -5.47 6.76 3.84
CA HIS A 127 -6.33 6.55 5.01
C HIS A 127 -7.81 6.46 4.63
N GLY A 128 -8.29 7.34 3.73
CA GLY A 128 -9.67 7.29 3.27
C GLY A 128 -10.04 5.98 2.56
N LEU A 129 -9.13 5.46 1.72
CA LEU A 129 -9.32 4.17 1.06
C LEU A 129 -9.27 3.01 2.05
N ASP A 130 -8.33 3.03 3.00
CA ASP A 130 -8.18 1.99 4.01
C ASP A 130 -9.38 1.94 4.96
N ASP A 131 -9.96 3.09 5.33
CA ASP A 131 -11.19 3.15 6.12
C ASP A 131 -12.35 2.42 5.42
N LEU A 132 -12.45 2.50 4.08
CA LEU A 132 -13.45 1.74 3.32
C LEU A 132 -13.19 0.24 3.34
N VAL A 133 -11.91 -0.16 3.31
CA VAL A 133 -11.49 -1.56 3.40
C VAL A 133 -11.79 -2.13 4.79
N ARG A 134 -11.40 -1.42 5.85
CA ARG A 134 -11.67 -1.81 7.24
C ARG A 134 -13.17 -1.83 7.56
N ALA A 135 -13.96 -0.98 6.91
CA ALA A 135 -15.42 -1.00 7.01
C ALA A 135 -16.08 -2.16 6.23
N GLY A 136 -15.31 -2.99 5.51
CA GLY A 136 -15.82 -4.11 4.71
C GLY A 136 -16.56 -3.71 3.44
N LYS A 137 -16.51 -2.43 3.04
CA LYS A 137 -17.18 -1.93 1.83
C LYS A 137 -16.37 -2.19 0.57
N VAL A 138 -15.06 -2.40 0.71
CA VAL A 138 -14.11 -2.61 -0.37
C VAL A 138 -13.16 -3.74 0.02
N LEU A 139 -12.85 -4.65 -0.89
CA LEU A 139 -11.90 -5.76 -0.63
C LEU A 139 -10.48 -5.41 -1.11
N TYR A 140 -10.36 -4.90 -2.33
CA TYR A 140 -9.09 -4.57 -2.98
C TYR A 140 -9.11 -3.15 -3.55
N LEU A 141 -7.93 -2.56 -3.65
CA LEU A 141 -7.75 -1.21 -4.19
C LEU A 141 -7.10 -1.26 -5.56
N GLY A 142 -7.63 -0.44 -6.48
CA GLY A 142 -7.06 -0.22 -7.80
C GLY A 142 -6.77 1.27 -8.01
N ILE A 143 -5.91 1.54 -8.98
CA ILE A 143 -5.62 2.92 -9.40
C ILE A 143 -5.61 3.01 -10.91
N SER A 144 -6.10 4.11 -11.46
CA SER A 144 -6.24 4.32 -12.90
C SER A 144 -5.68 5.66 -13.30
N ASP A 145 -5.08 5.71 -14.50
CA ASP A 145 -4.61 6.93 -15.17
C ASP A 145 -3.84 7.89 -14.23
N THR A 146 -2.90 7.32 -13.48
CA THR A 146 -2.12 8.01 -12.44
C THR A 146 -0.63 7.88 -12.72
N PRO A 147 0.18 8.95 -12.56
CA PRO A 147 1.63 8.87 -12.77
C PRO A 147 2.31 7.79 -11.91
N ALA A 148 3.24 7.04 -12.50
CA ALA A 148 3.96 5.94 -11.83
C ALA A 148 4.62 6.36 -10.50
N TRP A 149 5.22 7.55 -10.45
CA TRP A 149 5.86 8.07 -9.24
C TRP A 149 4.86 8.29 -8.09
N PHE A 150 3.60 8.60 -8.40
CA PHE A 150 2.58 8.79 -7.38
C PHE A 150 2.12 7.44 -6.84
N VAL A 151 1.90 6.47 -7.74
CA VAL A 151 1.49 5.11 -7.37
C VAL A 151 2.53 4.47 -6.44
N THR A 152 3.81 4.52 -6.81
CA THR A 152 4.92 4.00 -5.98
C THR A 152 4.99 4.68 -4.63
N LYS A 153 4.90 6.02 -4.56
CA LYS A 153 4.85 6.74 -3.27
C LYS A 153 3.63 6.37 -2.43
N ALA A 154 2.47 6.19 -3.05
CA ALA A 154 1.24 5.85 -2.34
C ALA A 154 1.28 4.42 -1.79
N ASN A 155 1.77 3.46 -2.57
CA ASN A 155 1.99 2.10 -2.10
C ASN A 155 3.09 2.02 -1.05
N GLN A 156 4.18 2.79 -1.18
CA GLN A 156 5.20 2.87 -0.14
C GLN A 156 4.62 3.42 1.16
N TYR A 157 3.89 4.53 1.09
CA TYR A 157 3.19 5.09 2.24
C TYR A 157 2.26 4.06 2.90
N ALA A 158 1.50 3.30 2.10
CA ALA A 158 0.63 2.25 2.60
C ALA A 158 1.41 1.16 3.36
N ARG A 159 2.54 0.69 2.79
CA ARG A 159 3.43 -0.28 3.46
C ARG A 159 3.94 0.25 4.79
N ASP A 160 4.43 1.49 4.80
CA ASP A 160 5.03 2.12 5.99
C ASP A 160 4.02 2.34 7.12
N HIS A 161 2.74 2.45 6.79
CA HIS A 161 1.66 2.76 7.74
C HIS A 161 0.68 1.61 7.97
N GLY A 162 0.97 0.41 7.44
CA GLY A 162 0.12 -0.77 7.60
C GLY A 162 -1.27 -0.63 6.95
N LEU A 163 -1.38 0.13 5.86
CA LEU A 163 -2.60 0.36 5.08
C LEU A 163 -2.66 -0.57 3.86
N ARG A 164 -3.85 -0.78 3.30
CA ARG A 164 -4.02 -1.54 2.06
C ARG A 164 -3.33 -0.84 0.88
N GLN A 165 -2.50 -1.59 0.13
CA GLN A 165 -1.85 -1.14 -1.11
C GLN A 165 -2.80 -1.22 -2.32
N PHE A 166 -2.48 -0.50 -3.39
CA PHE A 166 -3.07 -0.75 -4.70
C PHE A 166 -2.56 -2.07 -5.29
N SER A 167 -3.48 -2.93 -5.73
CA SER A 167 -3.17 -4.24 -6.30
C SER A 167 -3.26 -4.26 -7.83
N VAL A 168 -3.99 -3.32 -8.43
CA VAL A 168 -4.22 -3.28 -9.88
C VAL A 168 -4.04 -1.87 -10.43
N TYR A 169 -3.32 -1.74 -11.53
CA TYR A 169 -3.24 -0.51 -12.32
C TYR A 169 -4.09 -0.63 -13.59
N GLN A 170 -5.05 0.27 -13.78
CA GLN A 170 -5.83 0.41 -15.01
C GLN A 170 -5.34 1.58 -15.85
N GLY A 171 -5.21 1.40 -17.16
CA GLY A 171 -4.88 2.52 -18.04
C GLY A 171 -4.89 2.18 -19.52
N MET A 172 -4.69 3.19 -20.37
CA MET A 172 -4.79 3.03 -21.81
C MET A 172 -3.55 2.34 -22.40
N TRP A 173 -3.74 1.21 -23.06
CA TRP A 173 -2.65 0.53 -23.77
C TRP A 173 -3.19 -0.30 -24.95
N SER A 174 -2.50 -0.22 -26.08
CA SER A 174 -2.75 -1.04 -27.28
C SER A 174 -1.49 -1.06 -28.15
N ALA A 175 -1.46 -1.94 -29.17
CA ALA A 175 -0.34 -1.97 -30.12
C ALA A 175 -0.04 -0.61 -30.80
N ALA A 176 -1.01 0.31 -30.90
CA ALA A 176 -0.82 1.66 -31.46
C ALA A 176 -0.61 2.77 -30.41
N MET A 177 -0.79 2.46 -29.13
CA MET A 177 -0.66 3.41 -28.02
C MET A 177 0.17 2.77 -26.90
N ARG A 178 1.49 2.89 -27.01
CA ARG A 178 2.47 2.15 -26.21
C ARG A 178 3.09 2.95 -25.07
N ASP A 179 2.64 4.18 -24.82
CA ASP A 179 3.17 5.06 -23.74
C ASP A 179 3.13 4.40 -22.35
N PHE A 180 2.18 3.48 -22.14
CA PHE A 180 2.07 2.61 -20.97
C PHE A 180 3.36 1.82 -20.68
N GLU A 181 4.10 1.44 -21.72
CA GLU A 181 5.36 0.68 -21.64
C GLU A 181 6.53 1.52 -21.11
N ARG A 182 6.41 2.85 -21.03
CA ARG A 182 7.51 3.72 -20.57
C ARG A 182 7.81 3.56 -19.08
N GLU A 183 6.77 3.65 -18.27
CA GLU A 183 6.88 3.75 -16.80
C GLU A 183 5.84 2.90 -16.06
N ILE A 184 4.66 2.66 -16.65
CA ILE A 184 3.59 1.94 -15.96
C ILE A 184 3.89 0.45 -15.85
N ILE A 185 4.36 -0.18 -16.93
CA ILE A 185 4.76 -1.60 -16.87
C ILE A 185 5.92 -1.82 -15.89
N PRO A 186 7.05 -1.08 -15.97
CA PRO A 186 8.12 -1.20 -14.99
C PRO A 186 7.65 -0.98 -13.55
N MET A 187 6.82 0.03 -13.32
CA MET A 187 6.26 0.32 -12.00
C MET A 187 5.40 -0.83 -11.49
N ALA A 188 4.47 -1.34 -12.30
CA ALA A 188 3.58 -2.42 -11.90
C ALA A 188 4.35 -3.70 -11.57
N LEU A 189 5.37 -4.03 -12.36
CA LEU A 189 6.26 -5.17 -12.07
C LEU A 189 7.03 -4.97 -10.75
N SER A 190 7.54 -3.76 -10.50
CA SER A 190 8.26 -3.44 -9.26
C SER A 190 7.36 -3.43 -8.02
N GLU A 191 6.11 -3.01 -8.17
CA GLU A 191 5.14 -2.90 -7.07
C GLU A 191 4.31 -4.19 -6.88
N GLY A 192 4.53 -5.21 -7.71
CA GLY A 192 3.76 -6.47 -7.68
C GLY A 192 2.29 -6.30 -8.06
N MET A 193 1.98 -5.36 -8.95
CA MET A 193 0.62 -5.02 -9.36
C MET A 193 0.20 -5.71 -10.66
N ALA A 194 -1.06 -6.12 -10.74
CA ALA A 194 -1.66 -6.53 -11.99
C ALA A 194 -1.97 -5.33 -12.90
N LEU A 195 -2.03 -5.57 -14.20
CA LEU A 195 -2.35 -4.56 -15.21
C LEU A 195 -3.74 -4.85 -15.78
N ALA A 196 -4.62 -3.85 -15.79
CA ALA A 196 -5.94 -3.92 -16.40
C ALA A 196 -6.09 -2.93 -17.57
N PRO A 197 -5.50 -3.20 -18.75
CA PRO A 197 -5.52 -2.25 -19.86
C PRO A 197 -6.92 -1.98 -20.40
N TYR A 198 -7.30 -0.71 -20.53
CA TYR A 198 -8.46 -0.33 -21.33
C TYR A 198 -8.02 0.08 -22.74
N GLY A 199 -8.94 -0.06 -23.70
CA GLY A 199 -8.68 0.37 -25.07
C GLY A 199 -7.69 -0.52 -25.83
N ALA A 200 -7.50 -1.77 -25.42
CA ALA A 200 -6.63 -2.77 -26.04
C ALA A 200 -6.82 -2.89 -27.56
N LEU A 201 -8.05 -2.73 -28.05
CA LEU A 201 -8.39 -2.72 -29.48
C LEU A 201 -8.36 -1.33 -30.13
N ASN A 202 -7.56 -0.42 -29.58
CA ASN A 202 -7.42 0.98 -30.02
C ASN A 202 -8.76 1.69 -30.19
N GLN A 203 -9.69 1.45 -29.25
CA GLN A 203 -11.07 1.95 -29.27
C GLN A 203 -11.86 1.63 -30.56
N GLY A 204 -11.54 0.53 -31.24
CA GLY A 204 -12.18 0.10 -32.50
C GLY A 204 -11.59 0.74 -33.76
N ARG A 205 -10.40 1.38 -33.65
CA ARG A 205 -9.70 1.97 -34.81
C ARG A 205 -8.87 0.97 -35.61
N PHE A 206 -8.59 -0.21 -35.07
CA PHE A 206 -7.99 -1.30 -35.85
C PHE A 206 -9.02 -1.80 -36.88
N GLN A 207 -8.67 -1.71 -38.16
CA GLN A 207 -9.53 -2.08 -39.28
C GLN A 207 -8.72 -2.77 -40.37
N THR A 208 -9.35 -3.66 -41.11
CA THR A 208 -8.78 -4.23 -42.34
C THR A 208 -8.57 -3.13 -43.38
N LYS A 209 -7.71 -3.38 -44.39
CA LYS A 209 -7.57 -2.50 -45.57
C LYS A 209 -8.91 -2.23 -46.24
N GLU A 210 -9.81 -3.22 -46.27
CA GLU A 210 -11.17 -3.06 -46.78
C GLU A 210 -12.05 -2.24 -45.84
N GLY A 211 -11.93 -2.46 -44.52
CA GLY A 211 -12.64 -1.71 -43.48
C GLY A 211 -12.34 -0.22 -43.53
N PHE A 212 -11.07 0.18 -43.69
CA PHE A 212 -10.71 1.59 -43.87
C PHE A 212 -11.38 2.21 -45.10
N LYS A 213 -11.38 1.51 -46.24
CA LYS A 213 -12.06 1.98 -47.47
C LYS A 213 -13.57 2.07 -47.33
N ALA A 214 -14.18 1.20 -46.52
CA ALA A 214 -15.60 1.27 -46.22
C ALA A 214 -15.90 2.49 -45.33
N ARG A 215 -15.09 2.73 -44.31
CA ARG A 215 -15.24 3.84 -43.37
C ARG A 215 -15.01 5.22 -43.99
N GLU A 216 -14.16 5.30 -45.01
CA GLU A 216 -14.01 6.51 -45.84
C GLU A 216 -15.29 6.87 -46.61
N LYS A 217 -16.15 5.89 -46.90
CA LYS A 217 -17.44 6.10 -47.59
C LYS A 217 -18.57 6.39 -46.61
N ASP A 218 -18.59 5.68 -45.48
CA ASP A 218 -19.58 5.83 -44.44
C ASP A 218 -18.94 5.62 -43.06
N ASN A 219 -18.83 6.70 -42.30
CA ASN A 219 -18.28 6.71 -40.95
C ASN A 219 -19.37 6.94 -39.89
N SER A 220 -20.63 6.58 -40.18
CA SER A 220 -21.75 6.84 -39.27
C SER A 220 -21.81 5.89 -38.05
N GLU A 221 -21.14 4.74 -38.10
CA GLU A 221 -21.15 3.74 -37.03
C GLU A 221 -19.87 3.73 -36.18
N GLY A 222 -20.02 3.54 -34.86
CA GLY A 222 -18.90 3.33 -33.91
C GLY A 222 -18.40 4.59 -33.20
N ARG A 223 -17.27 4.48 -32.47
CA ARG A 223 -16.65 5.61 -31.76
C ARG A 223 -15.81 6.43 -32.74
N ASN A 224 -16.16 7.71 -32.92
CA ASN A 224 -15.52 8.60 -33.91
C ASN A 224 -14.89 9.86 -33.31
N PHE A 225 -14.63 9.88 -31.99
CA PHE A 225 -14.08 11.06 -31.31
C PHE A 225 -12.62 11.36 -31.65
N ILE A 226 -11.84 10.30 -31.82
CA ILE A 226 -10.41 10.40 -32.16
C ILE A 226 -10.27 9.88 -33.59
N PRO A 227 -9.77 10.72 -34.51
CA PRO A 227 -9.58 10.31 -35.90
C PRO A 227 -8.55 9.19 -36.00
N THR A 228 -8.71 8.33 -37.00
CA THR A 228 -7.71 7.32 -37.35
C THR A 228 -6.45 8.00 -37.87
N SER A 229 -5.34 7.77 -37.17
CA SER A 229 -4.02 8.28 -37.54
C SER A 229 -3.31 7.36 -38.54
N GLU A 230 -2.22 7.83 -39.15
CA GLU A 230 -1.40 6.98 -40.01
C GLU A 230 -0.75 5.82 -39.23
N ARG A 231 -0.36 6.08 -37.97
CA ARG A 231 0.13 5.05 -37.05
C ARG A 231 -0.89 3.93 -36.86
N ASP A 232 -2.17 4.27 -36.69
CA ASP A 232 -3.23 3.26 -36.54
C ASP A 232 -3.33 2.36 -37.78
N LYS A 233 -3.17 2.94 -38.98
CA LYS A 233 -3.19 2.19 -40.25
C LYS A 233 -1.97 1.29 -40.41
N GLN A 234 -0.77 1.77 -40.05
CA GLN A 234 0.47 1.00 -40.09
C GLN A 234 0.39 -0.23 -39.19
N VAL A 235 -0.04 -0.04 -37.93
CA VAL A 235 -0.23 -1.14 -36.98
C VAL A 235 -1.33 -2.10 -37.48
N SER A 236 -2.46 -1.57 -37.95
CA SER A 236 -3.55 -2.41 -38.48
C SER A 236 -3.09 -3.28 -39.66
N ALA A 237 -2.25 -2.76 -40.54
CA ALA A 237 -1.72 -3.51 -41.67
C ALA A 237 -0.85 -4.69 -41.22
N VAL A 238 0.00 -4.50 -40.21
CA VAL A 238 0.80 -5.60 -39.63
C VAL A 238 -0.10 -6.64 -38.96
N LEU A 239 -1.08 -6.20 -38.17
CA LEU A 239 -2.02 -7.11 -37.50
C LEU A 239 -2.84 -7.93 -38.50
N GLU A 240 -3.30 -7.30 -39.59
CA GLU A 240 -4.02 -7.95 -40.69
C GLU A 240 -3.11 -8.96 -41.42
N GLU A 241 -1.87 -8.60 -41.72
CA GLU A 241 -0.90 -9.52 -42.35
C GLU A 241 -0.60 -10.75 -41.49
N LEU A 242 -0.49 -10.59 -40.17
CA LEU A 242 -0.29 -11.71 -39.24
C LEU A 242 -1.53 -12.60 -39.14
N ALA A 243 -2.72 -12.01 -39.11
CA ALA A 243 -3.98 -12.75 -39.13
C ALA A 243 -4.15 -13.55 -40.44
N ASP A 244 -3.91 -12.91 -41.60
CA ASP A 244 -3.98 -13.54 -42.91
C ASP A 244 -2.98 -14.70 -43.06
N ALA A 245 -1.79 -14.56 -42.50
CA ALA A 245 -0.76 -15.60 -42.54
C ALA A 245 -1.13 -16.87 -41.79
N ARG A 246 -2.01 -16.78 -40.77
CA ARG A 246 -2.49 -17.94 -40.00
C ARG A 246 -3.55 -18.74 -40.76
N GLY A 247 -4.46 -18.06 -41.44
CA GLY A 247 -5.46 -18.70 -42.31
C GLY A 247 -6.47 -19.63 -41.60
N ASP A 248 -6.58 -19.53 -40.27
CA ASP A 248 -7.39 -20.40 -39.40
C ASP A 248 -8.68 -19.72 -38.89
N GLY A 249 -8.94 -18.49 -39.33
CA GLY A 249 -10.07 -17.67 -38.87
C GLY A 249 -9.70 -16.65 -37.80
N THR A 250 -8.44 -16.62 -37.33
CA THR A 250 -7.92 -15.56 -36.47
C THR A 250 -8.07 -14.20 -37.15
N THR A 251 -8.64 -13.22 -36.44
CA THR A 251 -8.82 -11.84 -36.96
C THR A 251 -7.69 -10.93 -36.49
N LEU A 252 -7.52 -9.77 -37.16
CA LEU A 252 -6.56 -8.76 -36.69
C LEU A 252 -6.83 -8.28 -35.25
N LEU A 253 -8.09 -8.32 -34.79
CA LEU A 253 -8.47 -7.94 -33.44
C LEU A 253 -8.03 -9.00 -32.42
N ASN A 254 -8.05 -10.28 -32.80
CA ASN A 254 -7.51 -11.36 -31.98
C ASN A 254 -6.00 -11.19 -31.80
N ILE A 255 -5.26 -10.90 -32.88
CA ILE A 255 -3.82 -10.61 -32.82
C ILE A 255 -3.55 -9.39 -31.92
N ALA A 256 -4.34 -8.32 -32.05
CA ALA A 256 -4.17 -7.11 -31.24
C ALA A 256 -4.38 -7.35 -29.75
N LEU A 257 -5.36 -8.18 -29.39
CA LEU A 257 -5.65 -8.51 -28.00
C LEU A 257 -4.59 -9.48 -27.42
N ALA A 258 -4.17 -10.47 -28.22
CA ALA A 258 -3.09 -11.38 -27.87
C ALA A 258 -1.77 -10.64 -27.63
N TYR A 259 -1.46 -9.61 -28.43
CA TYR A 259 -0.30 -8.74 -28.22
C TYR A 259 -0.28 -8.14 -26.81
N VAL A 260 -1.39 -7.54 -26.38
CA VAL A 260 -1.47 -6.92 -25.05
C VAL A 260 -1.35 -7.98 -23.95
N LEU A 261 -2.03 -9.12 -24.09
CA LEU A 261 -2.00 -10.22 -23.12
C LEU A 261 -0.61 -10.81 -22.91
N GLN A 262 0.20 -10.91 -23.97
CA GLN A 262 1.47 -11.64 -23.95
C GLN A 262 2.69 -10.75 -23.76
N LYS A 263 2.53 -9.42 -23.83
CA LYS A 263 3.67 -8.51 -23.79
C LYS A 263 4.35 -8.42 -22.42
N THR A 264 3.62 -8.67 -21.33
CA THR A 264 4.17 -8.71 -19.95
C THR A 264 3.28 -9.58 -19.04
N PRO A 265 3.77 -10.12 -17.92
CA PRO A 265 2.95 -10.88 -16.98
C PRO A 265 1.81 -10.06 -16.36
N TYR A 266 0.80 -10.77 -15.82
CA TYR A 266 -0.32 -10.23 -15.05
C TYR A 266 -1.18 -9.18 -15.78
N VAL A 267 -1.37 -9.35 -17.08
CA VAL A 267 -2.20 -8.46 -17.91
C VAL A 267 -3.59 -9.04 -18.12
N PHE A 268 -4.61 -8.25 -17.74
CA PHE A 268 -6.02 -8.60 -17.87
C PHE A 268 -6.77 -7.48 -18.61
N PRO A 269 -6.75 -7.47 -19.94
CA PRO A 269 -7.31 -6.37 -20.73
C PRO A 269 -8.83 -6.31 -20.58
N ILE A 270 -9.33 -5.10 -20.45
CA ILE A 270 -10.75 -4.78 -20.34
C ILE A 270 -11.34 -4.72 -21.75
N ILE A 271 -12.17 -5.72 -22.08
CA ILE A 271 -12.80 -5.85 -23.38
C ILE A 271 -14.18 -5.18 -23.39
N GLY A 272 -14.40 -4.35 -24.41
CA GLY A 272 -15.69 -3.69 -24.63
C GLY A 272 -16.43 -4.29 -25.82
N GLY A 273 -17.73 -4.49 -25.68
CA GLY A 273 -18.61 -4.92 -26.76
C GLY A 273 -19.99 -4.26 -26.65
N ARG A 274 -20.69 -4.15 -27.78
CA ARG A 274 -22.11 -3.75 -27.81
C ARG A 274 -23.01 -4.86 -28.32
N LYS A 275 -22.42 -6.00 -28.66
CA LYS A 275 -23.08 -7.17 -29.21
C LYS A 275 -22.41 -8.41 -28.66
N VAL A 276 -23.16 -9.50 -28.55
CA VAL A 276 -22.65 -10.78 -28.04
C VAL A 276 -21.54 -11.32 -28.94
N GLU A 277 -21.64 -11.12 -30.25
CA GLU A 277 -20.64 -11.62 -31.20
C GLU A 277 -19.27 -10.95 -31.01
N HIS A 278 -19.24 -9.69 -30.57
CA HIS A 278 -17.98 -9.01 -30.25
C HIS A 278 -17.30 -9.68 -29.04
N LEU A 279 -18.09 -10.07 -28.03
CA LEU A 279 -17.56 -10.75 -26.85
C LEU A 279 -17.01 -12.12 -27.22
N THR A 280 -17.78 -12.94 -27.94
CA THR A 280 -17.33 -14.26 -28.39
C THR A 280 -16.06 -14.17 -29.24
N SER A 281 -15.98 -13.18 -30.13
CA SER A 281 -14.78 -12.91 -30.94
C SER A 281 -13.58 -12.44 -30.10
N ASN A 282 -13.79 -11.72 -29.00
CA ASN A 282 -12.68 -11.29 -28.13
C ASN A 282 -12.14 -12.47 -27.31
N ILE A 283 -13.03 -13.34 -26.83
CA ILE A 283 -12.66 -14.55 -26.05
C ILE A 283 -11.76 -15.47 -26.88
N SER A 284 -11.98 -15.60 -28.19
CA SER A 284 -11.12 -16.42 -29.05
C SER A 284 -9.67 -15.91 -29.16
N ALA A 285 -9.37 -14.68 -28.71
CA ALA A 285 -7.99 -14.20 -28.64
C ALA A 285 -7.15 -14.94 -27.59
N LEU A 286 -7.78 -15.59 -26.60
CA LEU A 286 -7.08 -16.38 -25.57
C LEU A 286 -6.36 -17.60 -26.18
N GLU A 287 -6.82 -18.08 -27.34
CA GLU A 287 -6.26 -19.22 -28.06
C GLU A 287 -5.10 -18.83 -28.99
N VAL A 288 -4.85 -17.53 -29.19
CA VAL A 288 -3.79 -17.04 -30.07
C VAL A 288 -2.49 -16.97 -29.29
N GLU A 289 -1.45 -17.66 -29.77
CA GLU A 289 -0.08 -17.50 -29.28
C GLU A 289 0.75 -16.77 -30.33
N LEU A 290 1.44 -15.70 -29.91
CA LEU A 290 2.35 -14.92 -30.74
C LEU A 290 3.79 -15.35 -30.44
N THR A 291 4.56 -15.51 -31.50
CA THR A 291 6.02 -15.69 -31.39
C THR A 291 6.71 -14.35 -31.08
N ASP A 292 7.93 -14.41 -30.54
CA ASP A 292 8.74 -13.21 -30.28
C ASP A 292 8.94 -12.37 -31.55
N ASP A 293 9.12 -13.02 -32.70
CA ASP A 293 9.25 -12.34 -34.00
C ASP A 293 7.96 -11.62 -34.41
N GLU A 294 6.79 -12.21 -34.15
CA GLU A 294 5.49 -11.56 -34.39
C GLU A 294 5.27 -10.37 -33.46
N LEU A 295 5.59 -10.51 -32.17
CA LEU A 295 5.54 -9.40 -31.20
C LEU A 295 6.42 -8.24 -31.67
N HIS A 296 7.69 -8.49 -31.98
CA HIS A 296 8.60 -7.46 -32.47
C HIS A 296 8.15 -6.86 -33.80
N ARG A 297 7.51 -7.64 -34.68
CA ARG A 297 6.95 -7.11 -35.95
C ARG A 297 5.81 -6.13 -35.70
N ILE A 298 4.93 -6.41 -34.73
CA ILE A 298 3.87 -5.47 -34.31
C ILE A 298 4.48 -4.19 -33.76
N GLU A 299 5.51 -4.32 -32.91
CA GLU A 299 6.18 -3.18 -32.29
C GLU A 299 6.90 -2.27 -33.29
N ARG A 300 7.51 -2.86 -34.32
CA ARG A 300 8.20 -2.14 -35.42
C ARG A 300 7.25 -1.55 -36.46
N ALA A 301 5.94 -1.68 -36.29
CA ALA A 301 4.96 -1.07 -37.20
C ALA A 301 5.10 0.46 -37.26
N TYR A 302 5.63 1.08 -36.19
CA TYR A 302 6.02 2.48 -36.16
C TYR A 302 7.21 2.66 -35.21
N GLU A 303 7.91 3.78 -35.34
CA GLU A 303 8.99 4.14 -34.43
C GLU A 303 8.42 4.57 -33.07
N PHE A 304 8.72 3.80 -32.02
CA PHE A 304 8.34 4.10 -30.64
C PHE A 304 9.55 4.56 -29.84
N GLU A 305 9.50 5.79 -29.36
CA GLU A 305 10.51 6.33 -28.45
C GLU A 305 10.03 6.19 -27.00
N HIS A 306 10.82 5.51 -26.16
CA HIS A 306 10.54 5.46 -24.72
C HIS A 306 10.76 6.83 -24.04
N GLY A 307 11.53 7.73 -24.68
CA GLY A 307 11.84 9.05 -24.14
C GLY A 307 12.98 9.03 -23.12
N PHE A 308 13.38 10.22 -22.65
CA PHE A 308 14.38 10.36 -21.60
C PHE A 308 13.76 10.01 -20.23
N PRO A 309 14.49 9.31 -19.32
CA PRO A 309 15.90 8.90 -19.40
C PRO A 309 16.15 7.56 -20.11
N THR A 310 15.11 6.81 -20.47
CA THR A 310 15.23 5.46 -21.07
C THR A 310 16.06 5.46 -22.35
N SER A 311 15.86 6.43 -23.25
CA SER A 311 16.64 6.56 -24.49
C SER A 311 18.12 6.89 -24.24
N PHE A 312 18.44 7.58 -23.14
CA PHE A 312 19.82 7.83 -22.74
C PHE A 312 20.46 6.55 -22.20
N LEU A 313 19.76 5.83 -21.32
CA LEU A 313 20.25 4.60 -20.70
C LEU A 313 20.45 3.47 -21.74
N SER A 314 19.52 3.31 -22.68
CA SER A 314 19.62 2.34 -23.77
C SER A 314 20.63 2.73 -24.85
N GLY A 315 21.20 3.93 -24.78
CA GLY A 315 22.13 4.46 -25.77
C GLY A 315 21.47 4.92 -27.09
N SER A 316 20.17 4.73 -27.27
CA SER A 316 19.45 5.11 -28.50
C SER A 316 19.41 6.63 -28.71
N LEU A 317 19.64 7.43 -27.66
CA LEU A 317 19.83 8.87 -27.74
C LEU A 317 21.13 9.26 -28.48
N PHE A 318 22.14 8.40 -28.47
CA PHE A 318 23.46 8.67 -29.06
C PHE A 318 23.69 7.93 -30.39
N ASP A 319 23.16 6.71 -30.50
CA ASP A 319 23.22 5.92 -31.73
C ASP A 319 21.81 5.61 -32.23
N PRO A 320 21.35 6.24 -33.33
CA PRO A 320 20.03 6.00 -33.90
C PRO A 320 19.87 4.57 -34.49
N LYS A 321 20.93 3.76 -34.52
CA LYS A 321 20.84 2.34 -34.89
C LYS A 321 20.40 1.44 -33.73
N LEU A 322 20.51 1.91 -32.49
CA LEU A 322 20.06 1.17 -31.32
C LEU A 322 18.55 1.38 -31.14
N GLU A 323 17.82 0.27 -30.94
CA GLU A 323 16.41 0.35 -30.61
C GLU A 323 16.25 0.99 -29.21
N SER A 324 15.27 1.89 -29.07
CA SER A 324 14.86 2.38 -27.75
C SER A 324 14.14 1.24 -27.04
N THR A 325 14.77 0.61 -26.05
CA THR A 325 14.21 -0.50 -25.28
C THR A 325 13.92 -0.06 -23.84
N MET A 326 12.91 -0.68 -23.24
CA MET A 326 12.65 -0.55 -21.80
C MET A 326 13.89 -0.99 -21.01
N VAL A 327 14.22 -0.27 -19.94
CA VAL A 327 15.32 -0.65 -19.04
C VAL A 327 14.74 -1.54 -17.94
N THR A 328 14.96 -2.85 -18.07
CA THR A 328 14.46 -3.87 -17.13
C THR A 328 15.57 -4.45 -16.26
N GLY A 329 16.82 -4.25 -16.66
CA GLY A 329 17.98 -4.64 -15.90
C GLY A 329 19.28 -4.03 -16.42
N PRO A 330 20.42 -4.36 -15.79
CA PRO A 330 21.72 -3.81 -16.15
C PRO A 330 22.07 -4.01 -17.63
N GLN A 331 21.68 -5.13 -18.25
CA GLN A 331 21.92 -5.46 -19.67
C GLN A 331 21.37 -4.45 -20.68
N ASP A 332 20.34 -3.71 -20.28
CA ASP A 332 19.69 -2.70 -21.11
C ASP A 332 20.43 -1.36 -21.06
N ILE A 333 21.31 -1.15 -20.07
CA ILE A 333 22.07 0.09 -19.88
C ILE A 333 23.36 0.08 -20.71
N LYS A 334 23.29 0.58 -21.94
CA LYS A 334 24.41 0.53 -22.90
C LYS A 334 25.60 1.40 -22.51
N LEU A 335 25.39 2.48 -21.75
CA LEU A 335 26.46 3.37 -21.31
C LEU A 335 27.44 2.71 -20.31
N VAL A 336 26.96 1.72 -19.55
CA VAL A 336 27.77 1.05 -18.52
C VAL A 336 28.23 -0.35 -18.95
N ASN A 337 27.54 -0.97 -19.90
CA ASN A 337 27.92 -2.27 -20.50
C ASN A 337 29.02 -2.15 -21.57
N GLY A 338 30.03 -1.31 -21.31
CA GLY A 338 31.22 -1.16 -22.16
C GLY A 338 32.13 -2.42 -22.12
N PRO A 339 33.47 -2.29 -22.26
CA PRO A 339 34.36 -3.45 -22.46
C PRO A 339 34.50 -4.41 -21.27
N ALA A 340 33.71 -4.24 -20.20
CA ALA A 340 33.64 -5.15 -19.07
C ALA A 340 32.17 -5.51 -18.80
N ASN A 341 31.87 -6.81 -18.79
CA ASN A 341 30.56 -7.28 -18.33
C ASN A 341 30.48 -7.04 -16.82
N MET A 342 29.44 -6.34 -16.36
CA MET A 342 29.09 -6.38 -14.94
C MET A 342 28.40 -7.71 -14.65
N ASP A 343 28.83 -8.39 -13.59
CA ASP A 343 28.11 -9.54 -13.07
C ASP A 343 26.81 -9.05 -12.40
N TRP A 344 25.68 -9.63 -12.77
CA TRP A 344 24.38 -9.36 -12.16
C TRP A 344 23.58 -10.66 -12.07
N ALA A 345 22.73 -10.77 -11.04
CA ALA A 345 21.85 -11.91 -10.90
C ALA A 345 20.64 -11.72 -11.84
N PRO A 346 20.36 -12.66 -12.76
CA PRO A 346 19.16 -12.58 -13.57
C PRO A 346 17.93 -12.54 -12.68
N THR A 347 17.09 -11.51 -12.87
CA THR A 347 15.71 -11.56 -12.39
C THR A 347 15.07 -12.77 -13.07
N LEU A 348 14.80 -13.82 -12.29
CA LEU A 348 14.09 -14.98 -12.80
C LEU A 348 12.77 -14.48 -13.36
N PRO A 349 12.45 -14.73 -14.65
CA PRO A 349 11.14 -14.38 -15.17
C PRO A 349 10.12 -15.11 -14.28
N ALA A 350 9.14 -14.37 -13.76
CA ALA A 350 7.98 -14.97 -13.12
C ALA A 350 7.33 -15.86 -14.20
N ARG A 351 7.64 -17.16 -14.16
CA ARG A 351 6.98 -18.13 -15.01
C ARG A 351 5.53 -18.20 -14.54
N PRO A 352 4.55 -18.27 -15.46
CA PRO A 352 3.17 -18.58 -15.10
C PRO A 352 3.04 -19.87 -14.25
N ASP A 353 4.06 -20.74 -14.29
CA ASP A 353 4.07 -22.08 -13.69
C ASP A 353 5.11 -22.30 -12.56
N ASP A 354 5.60 -21.27 -11.86
CA ASP A 354 6.50 -21.53 -10.73
C ASP A 354 5.72 -22.20 -9.57
N PRO A 355 6.13 -23.38 -9.05
CA PRO A 355 5.32 -24.24 -8.18
C PRO A 355 5.17 -23.73 -6.74
N ALA A 356 5.34 -22.43 -6.52
CA ALA A 356 5.11 -21.77 -5.23
C ALA A 356 3.62 -21.39 -5.01
N SER A 357 2.73 -21.75 -5.92
CA SER A 357 1.27 -21.78 -5.68
C SER A 357 0.78 -23.24 -5.68
N PRO A 358 -0.07 -23.66 -4.72
CA PRO A 358 -0.58 -25.02 -4.68
C PRO A 358 -1.37 -25.33 -5.96
N PRO A 359 -1.22 -26.51 -6.58
CA PRO A 359 -1.79 -26.78 -7.89
C PRO A 359 -3.32 -26.72 -7.84
N SER A 360 -3.90 -25.93 -8.72
CA SER A 360 -5.33 -25.92 -9.04
C SER A 360 -5.75 -27.32 -9.49
N ALA A 361 -6.53 -28.03 -8.66
CA ALA A 361 -6.96 -29.39 -8.93
C ALA A 361 -7.79 -29.46 -10.23
N ALA A 362 -7.40 -30.37 -11.13
CA ALA A 362 -8.12 -30.69 -12.34
C ALA A 362 -9.57 -31.18 -12.04
N PRO A 363 -10.54 -30.97 -12.95
CA PRO A 363 -11.92 -31.38 -12.72
C PRO A 363 -12.03 -32.91 -12.63
N VAL A 364 -12.44 -33.39 -11.46
CA VAL A 364 -12.59 -34.81 -11.12
C VAL A 364 -13.81 -35.40 -11.86
N SER A 365 -13.70 -36.64 -12.35
CA SER A 365 -14.76 -37.29 -13.13
C SER A 365 -16.02 -37.58 -12.29
N PRO A 366 -17.21 -37.71 -12.91
CA PRO A 366 -18.45 -38.04 -12.19
C PRO A 366 -18.41 -39.35 -11.39
N GLU A 367 -17.54 -40.30 -11.78
CA GLU A 367 -17.37 -41.57 -11.07
C GLU A 367 -16.50 -41.42 -9.81
N ASP A 368 -15.54 -40.51 -9.81
CA ASP A 368 -14.73 -40.19 -8.63
C ASP A 368 -15.52 -39.35 -7.62
N LEU A 369 -16.40 -38.47 -8.10
CA LEU A 369 -17.37 -37.75 -7.26
C LEU A 369 -18.37 -38.73 -6.61
N ALA A 370 -18.83 -39.76 -7.31
CA ALA A 370 -19.70 -40.79 -6.76
C ALA A 370 -19.01 -41.66 -5.70
N ARG A 371 -17.70 -41.90 -5.85
CA ARG A 371 -16.89 -42.63 -4.87
C ARG A 371 -16.62 -41.78 -3.63
N GLN A 372 -16.37 -40.48 -3.79
CA GLN A 372 -16.22 -39.52 -2.68
C GLN A 372 -17.52 -39.26 -1.91
N LEU A 373 -18.69 -39.39 -2.57
CA LEU A 373 -20.01 -39.21 -1.93
C LEU A 373 -20.49 -40.47 -1.17
N ALA A 374 -19.96 -41.65 -1.47
CA ALA A 374 -20.30 -42.90 -0.77
C ALA A 374 -19.71 -42.96 0.65
N ASP A 375 -18.55 -42.33 0.87
CA ASP A 375 -17.89 -42.28 2.19
C ASP A 375 -18.54 -41.26 3.15
N PHE A 376 -19.51 -40.46 2.67
CA PHE A 376 -20.06 -39.32 3.41
C PHE A 376 -21.35 -39.59 4.21
N ARG A 377 -21.88 -40.83 4.28
CA ARG A 377 -23.15 -41.09 4.98
C ARG A 377 -23.27 -42.46 5.67
N VAL A 378 -22.83 -42.56 6.94
CA VAL A 378 -23.60 -43.18 8.06
C VAL A 378 -23.15 -42.54 9.38
N GLY A 379 -24.10 -42.06 10.17
CA GLY A 379 -23.87 -41.26 11.37
C GLY A 379 -24.02 -41.96 12.74
N LEU A 380 -23.35 -41.33 13.71
CA LEU A 380 -23.77 -40.97 15.08
C LEU A 380 -23.93 -42.07 16.17
N GLN A 381 -22.88 -42.22 17.00
CA GLN A 381 -23.00 -42.09 18.47
C GLN A 381 -21.66 -41.76 19.18
N GLN A 382 -21.67 -40.60 19.87
CA GLN A 382 -20.79 -40.02 20.91
C GLN A 382 -19.37 -39.49 20.55
N PRO A 383 -18.97 -38.30 21.06
CA PRO A 383 -17.93 -37.49 20.46
C PRO A 383 -16.53 -37.87 20.95
N SER A 384 -15.66 -38.27 20.03
CA SER A 384 -14.21 -38.11 20.14
C SER A 384 -13.79 -36.86 19.35
N ALA A 385 -12.92 -36.05 19.96
CA ALA A 385 -12.55 -34.68 19.61
C ALA A 385 -12.18 -34.41 18.13
N PRO A 386 -12.42 -33.19 17.62
CA PRO A 386 -12.13 -32.80 16.23
C PRO A 386 -10.61 -32.64 16.00
N ALA A 387 -10.16 -32.96 14.78
CA ALA A 387 -8.82 -32.63 14.31
C ALA A 387 -8.72 -31.11 14.02
N GLU A 388 -7.61 -30.51 14.45
CA GLU A 388 -7.38 -29.08 14.59
C GLU A 388 -7.01 -28.35 13.27
N PRO A 389 -7.26 -27.03 13.17
CA PRO A 389 -6.84 -26.20 12.03
C PRO A 389 -5.30 -26.13 11.90
N GLU A 390 -4.78 -26.07 10.66
CA GLU A 390 -3.35 -25.85 10.39
C GLU A 390 -2.89 -24.54 11.06
N GLU A 391 -1.89 -24.63 11.95
CA GLU A 391 -1.39 -23.50 12.73
C GLU A 391 -0.41 -22.63 11.93
N GLU A 392 -0.47 -21.31 12.13
CA GLU A 392 0.48 -20.34 11.57
C GLU A 392 1.93 -20.63 12.04
N GLU A 393 2.89 -20.55 11.11
CA GLU A 393 4.33 -20.75 11.37
C GLU A 393 5.12 -19.44 11.35
N TRP A 394 6.00 -19.24 12.35
CA TRP A 394 6.90 -18.10 12.48
C TRP A 394 8.36 -18.50 12.31
N ALA A 395 9.09 -17.78 11.46
CA ALA A 395 10.49 -18.06 11.15
C ALA A 395 11.42 -17.80 12.36
N LEU A 396 12.54 -18.51 12.40
CA LEU A 396 13.59 -18.31 13.38
C LEU A 396 14.79 -17.61 12.76
N LYS A 397 15.32 -16.62 13.48
CA LYS A 397 16.51 -15.86 13.11
C LYS A 397 17.64 -16.11 14.10
N SER A 398 18.84 -16.40 13.60
CA SER A 398 20.04 -16.56 14.42
C SER A 398 20.68 -15.20 14.66
N ILE A 399 20.96 -14.86 15.92
CA ILE A 399 21.61 -13.61 16.32
C ILE A 399 22.72 -13.87 17.32
N VAL A 400 23.69 -12.97 17.43
CA VAL A 400 24.71 -12.99 18.49
C VAL A 400 24.17 -12.29 19.74
N TRP A 401 24.24 -12.95 20.90
CA TRP A 401 23.75 -12.41 22.17
C TRP A 401 24.67 -12.80 23.34
N PRO A 402 25.06 -11.85 24.22
CA PRO A 402 24.70 -10.42 24.26
C PRO A 402 25.44 -9.57 23.20
N PRO A 403 24.88 -8.42 22.77
CA PRO A 403 25.54 -7.49 21.86
C PRO A 403 26.66 -6.77 22.62
N LEU A 404 27.84 -7.37 22.66
CA LEU A 404 29.04 -6.75 23.22
C LEU A 404 29.68 -5.82 22.16
N PRO A 405 30.27 -4.68 22.55
CA PRO A 405 31.00 -3.86 21.61
C PRO A 405 32.18 -4.66 21.03
N PRO A 406 32.54 -4.44 19.75
CA PRO A 406 33.70 -5.09 19.15
C PRO A 406 34.95 -4.69 19.95
N THR A 407 35.60 -5.64 20.60
CA THR A 407 36.91 -5.42 21.23
C THR A 407 37.93 -4.99 20.17
N PRO A 408 38.78 -3.97 20.42
CA PRO A 408 39.80 -3.56 19.48
C PRO A 408 40.81 -4.67 19.21
N HIS A 409 41.14 -4.85 17.94
CA HIS A 409 42.05 -5.83 17.35
C HIS A 409 43.26 -6.21 18.21
N ALA A 410 43.40 -7.52 18.48
CA ALA A 410 44.68 -8.15 18.76
C ALA A 410 44.86 -9.34 17.79
N ALA A 411 45.81 -9.15 16.85
CA ALA A 411 46.42 -10.14 15.96
C ALA A 411 45.48 -10.89 14.98
N ALA A 412 45.40 -10.39 13.75
CA ALA A 412 45.04 -11.21 12.60
C ALA A 412 46.10 -12.30 12.41
N ASP A 413 45.69 -13.55 12.32
CA ASP A 413 46.52 -14.62 11.78
C ASP A 413 46.71 -14.41 10.27
N GLY A 414 47.80 -14.96 9.74
CA GLY A 414 48.33 -14.69 8.39
C GLY A 414 47.45 -15.09 7.20
N GLU A 415 46.17 -15.40 7.43
CA GLU A 415 45.16 -15.69 6.42
C GLU A 415 44.01 -14.65 6.38
N GLY A 416 44.08 -13.59 7.19
CA GLY A 416 43.13 -12.48 7.12
C GLY A 416 41.74 -12.78 7.71
N ARG A 417 41.61 -13.84 8.52
CA ARG A 417 40.39 -14.05 9.32
C ARG A 417 40.53 -13.29 10.65
N VAL A 418 39.54 -12.48 10.98
CA VAL A 418 39.49 -11.76 12.25
C VAL A 418 38.93 -12.72 13.30
N GLN A 419 39.73 -13.08 14.31
CA GLN A 419 39.26 -13.82 15.48
C GLN A 419 38.50 -12.86 16.41
N GLY A 420 37.28 -12.51 16.03
CA GLY A 420 36.33 -11.73 16.82
C GLY A 420 35.29 -12.63 17.51
N PHE A 421 34.68 -12.13 18.60
CA PHE A 421 33.55 -12.79 19.29
C PHE A 421 32.36 -13.12 18.35
N GLU A 422 32.26 -12.42 17.20
CA GLU A 422 31.31 -12.71 16.11
C GLU A 422 31.42 -14.13 15.53
N THR A 423 32.54 -14.82 15.75
CA THR A 423 32.79 -16.18 15.24
C THR A 423 32.54 -17.30 16.27
N ASP A 424 32.11 -16.98 17.50
CA ASP A 424 31.81 -18.00 18.51
C ASP A 424 30.35 -18.47 18.40
N ASP A 425 30.14 -19.65 17.80
CA ASP A 425 28.83 -20.30 17.68
C ASP A 425 28.09 -20.48 19.02
N ARG A 426 28.80 -20.44 20.16
CA ARG A 426 28.20 -20.55 21.50
C ARG A 426 27.39 -19.32 21.91
N LEU A 427 27.59 -18.18 21.26
CA LEU A 427 26.88 -16.93 21.52
C LEU A 427 25.68 -16.75 20.58
N ARG A 428 25.45 -17.70 19.66
CA ARG A 428 24.32 -17.65 18.73
C ARG A 428 23.05 -18.15 19.41
N VAL A 429 22.04 -17.30 19.44
CA VAL A 429 20.68 -17.61 19.92
C VAL A 429 19.68 -17.46 18.78
N ARG A 430 18.65 -18.31 18.75
CA ARG A 430 17.58 -18.25 17.75
C ARG A 430 16.38 -17.53 18.31
N ILE A 431 16.16 -16.30 17.84
CA ILE A 431 14.96 -15.52 18.15
C ILE A 431 13.84 -15.83 17.14
N ILE A 432 12.62 -15.52 17.54
CA ILE A 432 11.41 -15.71 16.74
C ILE A 432 11.11 -14.40 16.00
N CYS A 433 10.90 -14.51 14.69
CA CYS A 433 10.45 -13.40 13.86
C CYS A 433 8.92 -13.35 13.78
N GLN A 434 8.38 -12.14 13.78
CA GLN A 434 6.98 -11.84 13.59
C GLN A 434 6.68 -11.64 12.10
N ASN A 435 5.67 -12.35 11.59
CA ASN A 435 5.11 -12.16 10.25
C ASN A 435 4.06 -11.02 10.28
N GLN A 436 3.50 -10.63 9.11
CA GLN A 436 2.57 -9.49 8.96
C GLN A 436 1.30 -9.49 9.84
N ASN A 437 1.00 -10.54 10.62
CA ASN A 437 -0.11 -10.60 11.59
C ASN A 437 0.22 -11.41 12.87
N GLY A 438 1.51 -11.67 13.16
CA GLY A 438 1.89 -12.56 14.26
C GLY A 438 1.60 -11.99 15.67
N PRO A 439 1.40 -12.84 16.70
CA PRO A 439 1.07 -12.44 18.06
C PRO A 439 2.27 -11.77 18.76
N CYS A 440 2.41 -10.45 18.60
CA CYS A 440 3.52 -9.68 19.14
C CYS A 440 3.73 -9.90 20.65
N SER A 441 2.65 -10.03 21.42
CA SER A 441 2.72 -10.28 22.86
C SER A 441 3.36 -11.62 23.18
N LEU A 442 3.01 -12.68 22.45
CA LEU A 442 3.59 -14.02 22.62
C LEU A 442 5.06 -14.04 22.21
N ILE A 443 5.36 -13.47 21.05
CA ILE A 443 6.70 -13.44 20.47
C ILE A 443 7.67 -12.66 21.35
N ALA A 444 7.28 -11.47 21.85
CA ALA A 444 8.10 -10.67 22.74
C ALA A 444 8.44 -11.41 24.05
N LEU A 445 7.46 -12.08 24.66
CA LEU A 445 7.68 -12.89 25.87
C LEU A 445 8.66 -14.03 25.61
N CYS A 446 8.41 -14.82 24.56
CA CYS A 446 9.28 -15.93 24.20
C CYS A 446 10.70 -15.46 23.89
N ASN A 447 10.85 -14.39 23.11
CA ASN A 447 12.17 -13.83 22.78
C ASN A 447 12.92 -13.35 24.03
N ILE A 448 12.25 -12.67 24.97
CA ILE A 448 12.90 -12.28 26.23
C ILE A 448 13.39 -13.51 27.02
N LEU A 449 12.57 -14.57 27.11
CA LEU A 449 12.97 -15.80 27.80
C LEU A 449 14.09 -16.54 27.06
N ILE A 450 14.10 -16.53 25.73
CA ILE A 450 15.19 -17.08 24.91
C ILE A 450 16.50 -16.33 25.19
N LEU A 451 16.45 -15.00 25.17
CA LEU A 451 17.63 -14.16 25.46
C LEU A 451 18.10 -14.32 26.92
N ARG A 452 17.22 -14.68 27.85
CA ARG A 452 17.58 -15.03 29.24
C ARG A 452 18.07 -16.47 29.40
N ASN A 453 18.04 -17.28 28.33
CA ASN A 453 18.32 -18.71 28.36
C ASN A 453 17.36 -19.51 29.28
N ASP A 454 16.13 -19.01 29.46
CA ASP A 454 15.05 -19.62 30.24
C ASP A 454 14.14 -20.52 29.37
N LEU A 455 14.11 -20.25 28.05
CA LEU A 455 13.35 -20.99 27.04
C LEU A 455 14.27 -21.35 25.87
N ASP A 456 14.23 -22.60 25.43
CA ASP A 456 15.04 -23.10 24.31
C ASP A 456 14.13 -23.72 23.23
N ILE A 457 14.42 -23.40 21.97
CA ILE A 457 13.72 -23.93 20.81
C ILE A 457 14.55 -25.08 20.26
N ALA A 458 13.95 -26.28 20.21
CA ALA A 458 14.63 -27.51 19.83
C ALA A 458 15.57 -27.37 18.60
N PRO A 459 16.77 -27.98 18.62
CA PRO A 459 17.73 -27.91 17.53
C PRO A 459 17.16 -28.50 16.23
N GLY A 460 17.40 -27.82 15.11
CA GLY A 460 16.98 -28.26 13.77
C GLY A 460 15.66 -27.68 13.25
N ARG A 461 14.93 -26.89 14.05
CA ARG A 461 13.74 -26.16 13.58
C ARG A 461 14.12 -24.87 12.85
N THR A 462 13.41 -24.58 11.76
CA THR A 462 13.48 -23.32 11.00
C THR A 462 12.30 -22.39 11.31
N SER A 463 11.21 -22.95 11.83
CA SER A 463 9.99 -22.24 12.21
C SER A 463 9.38 -22.79 13.52
N VAL A 464 8.45 -22.04 14.10
CA VAL A 464 7.67 -22.41 15.30
C VAL A 464 6.20 -22.04 15.14
N THR A 465 5.30 -22.82 15.76
CA THR A 465 3.85 -22.54 15.76
C THR A 465 3.36 -22.02 17.10
N TYR A 466 2.12 -21.54 17.15
CA TYR A 466 1.47 -21.15 18.40
C TYR A 466 1.47 -22.28 19.43
N SER A 467 0.99 -23.48 19.08
CA SER A 467 0.91 -24.57 20.06
C SER A 467 2.27 -24.95 20.60
N HIS A 468 3.33 -24.81 19.80
CA HIS A 468 4.67 -25.05 20.31
C HIS A 468 5.08 -24.01 21.37
N LEU A 469 4.94 -22.72 21.05
CA LEU A 469 5.34 -21.63 21.95
C LEU A 469 4.48 -21.57 23.22
N SER A 470 3.17 -21.76 23.08
CA SER A 470 2.25 -21.75 24.21
C SER A 470 2.52 -22.91 25.19
N ASN A 471 2.86 -24.10 24.68
CA ASN A 471 3.28 -25.23 25.51
C ASN A 471 4.61 -24.96 26.24
N LEU A 472 5.60 -24.37 25.57
CA LEU A 472 6.87 -24.00 26.20
C LEU A 472 6.68 -22.97 27.32
N LEU A 473 5.84 -21.95 27.10
CA LEU A 473 5.51 -20.96 28.12
C LEU A 473 4.72 -21.57 29.30
N ALA A 474 3.75 -22.44 29.02
CA ALA A 474 2.99 -23.12 30.07
C ALA A 474 3.90 -23.99 30.95
N ASP A 475 4.83 -24.75 30.34
CA ASP A 475 5.81 -25.54 31.07
C ASP A 475 6.77 -24.67 31.90
N TYR A 476 7.22 -23.55 31.33
CA TYR A 476 8.02 -22.56 32.07
C TYR A 476 7.26 -22.00 33.29
N PHE A 477 5.99 -21.63 33.14
CA PHE A 477 5.15 -21.15 34.25
C PHE A 477 4.96 -22.20 35.34
N LEU A 478 4.79 -23.47 34.97
CA LEU A 478 4.73 -24.59 35.93
C LEU A 478 6.06 -24.78 36.67
N ARG A 479 7.20 -24.63 35.99
CA ARG A 479 8.54 -24.68 36.62
C ARG A 479 8.76 -23.50 37.58
N MET A 480 8.28 -22.30 37.25
CA MET A 480 8.41 -21.13 38.12
C MET A 480 7.57 -21.23 39.39
N THR A 481 6.40 -21.86 39.32
CA THR A 481 5.53 -22.07 40.49
C THR A 481 6.00 -23.21 41.40
N THR A 482 6.60 -24.26 40.83
CA THR A 482 7.13 -25.41 41.59
C THR A 482 8.52 -25.16 42.20
N SER A 483 9.30 -24.24 41.64
CA SER A 483 10.63 -23.85 42.16
C SER A 483 10.59 -22.73 43.23
N ALA A 484 9.41 -22.15 43.52
CA ALA A 484 9.27 -21.17 44.59
C ALA A 484 9.49 -21.84 45.95
N PRO A 485 10.47 -21.42 46.77
CA PRO A 485 10.69 -22.04 48.07
C PRO A 485 9.50 -21.81 48.98
N ALA A 486 8.99 -22.88 49.59
CA ALA A 486 8.06 -22.81 50.70
C ALA A 486 8.69 -21.98 51.83
N SER A 487 8.29 -20.71 51.94
CA SER A 487 8.80 -19.82 52.99
C SER A 487 8.31 -20.31 54.36
N SER A 488 9.26 -20.42 55.27
CA SER A 488 9.09 -20.79 56.67
C SER A 488 8.43 -19.65 57.46
N PRO A 489 7.67 -19.95 58.54
CA PRO A 489 6.91 -18.93 59.27
C PRO A 489 7.78 -18.21 60.31
N SER A 490 7.96 -16.90 60.21
CA SER A 490 8.44 -16.07 61.34
C SER A 490 8.17 -14.57 61.18
N ALA A 491 7.13 -14.14 61.89
CA ALA A 491 7.02 -12.96 62.76
C ALA A 491 7.13 -11.50 62.22
N ALA A 492 6.07 -10.76 62.59
CA ALA A 492 5.97 -9.32 62.90
C ALA A 492 5.47 -8.34 61.81
N GLY A 493 4.15 -8.32 61.61
CA GLY A 493 3.31 -7.15 61.91
C GLY A 493 3.36 -5.92 60.99
N THR A 494 2.52 -5.91 59.95
CA THR A 494 1.53 -4.84 59.64
C THR A 494 0.69 -5.29 58.45
N ALA A 495 -0.63 -5.23 58.57
CA ALA A 495 -1.56 -5.68 57.56
C ALA A 495 -1.59 -4.74 56.33
N HIS A 496 -1.34 -5.28 55.15
CA HIS A 496 -1.72 -4.71 53.85
C HIS A 496 -2.41 -5.81 53.00
N PRO A 497 -3.37 -5.45 52.13
CA PRO A 497 -4.33 -6.40 51.58
C PRO A 497 -3.77 -7.26 50.43
N THR A 498 -4.06 -8.56 50.52
CA THR A 498 -4.23 -9.54 49.42
C THR A 498 -3.18 -9.54 48.30
N THR A 499 -2.02 -10.16 48.55
CA THR A 499 -1.26 -10.80 47.46
C THR A 499 -2.00 -12.10 47.09
N PRO A 500 -2.47 -12.28 45.85
CA PRO A 500 -3.14 -13.52 45.47
C PRO A 500 -2.16 -14.69 45.59
N SER A 501 -2.65 -15.84 46.06
CA SER A 501 -1.87 -17.09 46.14
C SER A 501 -1.24 -17.41 44.79
N THR A 502 -0.01 -17.94 44.78
CA THR A 502 0.74 -18.28 43.55
C THR A 502 -0.06 -19.14 42.56
N GLU A 503 -0.96 -19.99 43.06
CA GLU A 503 -1.92 -20.77 42.24
C GLU A 503 -2.93 -19.89 41.49
N LEU A 504 -3.40 -18.79 42.09
CA LEU A 504 -4.34 -17.87 41.45
C LEU A 504 -3.69 -17.13 40.28
N TRP A 505 -2.41 -16.77 40.39
CA TRP A 505 -1.63 -16.14 39.31
C TRP A 505 -1.38 -17.10 38.15
N LEU A 506 -1.06 -18.36 38.45
CA LEU A 506 -0.89 -19.40 37.42
C LEU A 506 -2.18 -19.62 36.63
N SER A 507 -3.31 -19.76 37.34
CA SER A 507 -4.62 -19.92 36.69
C SER A 507 -4.97 -18.71 35.82
N ALA A 508 -4.70 -17.49 36.31
CA ALA A 508 -4.96 -16.27 35.56
C ALA A 508 -4.07 -16.17 34.31
N ALA A 509 -2.78 -16.43 34.42
CA ALA A 509 -1.83 -16.40 33.31
C ALA A 509 -2.14 -17.47 32.24
N LEU A 510 -2.51 -18.69 32.64
CA LEU A 510 -2.90 -19.74 31.69
C LEU A 510 -4.23 -19.43 31.00
N SER A 511 -5.16 -18.76 31.69
CA SER A 511 -6.46 -18.38 31.11
C SER A 511 -6.34 -17.29 30.04
N ILE A 512 -5.31 -16.43 30.12
CA ILE A 512 -5.08 -15.34 29.17
C ILE A 512 -4.17 -15.75 28.00
N LEU A 513 -3.42 -16.86 28.13
CA LEU A 513 -2.48 -17.33 27.11
C LEU A 513 -3.10 -17.44 25.70
N PRO A 514 -4.34 -17.94 25.50
CA PRO A 514 -5.00 -17.95 24.19
C PRO A 514 -5.18 -16.55 23.57
N GLN A 515 -5.40 -15.53 24.40
CA GLN A 515 -5.63 -14.16 23.94
C GLN A 515 -4.37 -13.51 23.37
N THR A 516 -3.18 -14.01 23.72
CA THR A 516 -1.91 -13.54 23.12
C THR A 516 -1.90 -13.68 21.60
N ARG A 517 -2.75 -14.54 21.00
CA ARG A 517 -2.95 -14.66 19.54
C ARG A 517 -3.44 -13.37 18.87
N CYS A 518 -4.22 -12.55 19.57
CA CYS A 518 -4.91 -11.39 19.00
C CYS A 518 -4.47 -10.06 19.64
N GLY A 519 -3.45 -10.10 20.50
CA GLY A 519 -2.98 -8.96 21.30
C GLY A 519 -3.55 -8.96 22.73
N LEU A 520 -2.86 -8.27 23.63
CA LEU A 520 -3.28 -8.10 25.02
C LEU A 520 -3.94 -6.74 25.22
N ASN A 521 -5.03 -6.69 25.99
CA ASN A 521 -5.67 -5.44 26.36
C ASN A 521 -4.97 -4.81 27.59
N LEU A 522 -3.94 -4.00 27.33
CA LEU A 522 -3.15 -3.32 28.35
C LEU A 522 -3.57 -1.85 28.43
N ASP A 523 -3.94 -1.39 29.63
CA ASP A 523 -4.33 0.00 29.90
C ASP A 523 -3.20 0.74 30.66
N PRO A 524 -2.31 1.47 29.96
CA PRO A 524 -1.19 2.17 30.58
C PRO A 524 -1.64 3.37 31.41
N ARG A 525 -0.89 3.67 32.47
CA ARG A 525 -1.09 4.83 33.34
C ARG A 525 -0.09 5.92 33.02
N PHE A 526 -0.50 7.17 33.08
CA PHE A 526 0.37 8.28 32.69
C PHE A 526 1.35 8.76 33.78
N ASP A 527 1.40 8.09 34.95
CA ASP A 527 2.16 8.52 36.13
C ASP A 527 3.51 7.80 36.33
N ARG A 528 3.70 6.60 35.75
CA ARG A 528 4.90 5.78 35.94
C ARG A 528 5.07 4.79 34.78
N ILE A 529 6.31 4.42 34.46
CA ILE A 529 6.61 3.54 33.31
C ILE A 529 6.19 2.08 33.46
N ASP A 530 5.99 1.59 34.69
CA ASP A 530 5.50 0.24 35.02
C ASP A 530 3.99 0.24 35.35
N GLY A 531 3.30 1.34 35.04
CA GLY A 531 1.94 1.59 35.50
C GLY A 531 0.91 1.05 34.52
N PHE A 532 0.23 -0.03 34.88
CA PHE A 532 -0.92 -0.53 34.13
C PHE A 532 -2.12 -0.68 35.06
N THR A 533 -3.33 -0.42 34.56
CA THR A 533 -4.54 -0.73 35.31
C THR A 533 -5.01 -2.14 35.00
N SER A 534 -5.48 -2.85 36.03
CA SER A 534 -6.27 -4.06 35.83
C SER A 534 -7.70 -3.60 35.62
N SER A 535 -8.31 -3.96 34.48
CA SER A 535 -9.71 -3.63 34.21
C SER A 535 -10.62 -4.04 35.37
N SER A 536 -11.59 -3.20 35.71
CA SER A 536 -12.49 -3.35 36.87
C SER A 536 -13.55 -4.45 36.72
N SER A 537 -13.36 -5.38 35.78
CA SER A 537 -14.29 -6.46 35.44
C SER A 537 -13.61 -7.84 35.43
N GLY A 538 -12.79 -8.15 36.42
CA GLY A 538 -12.35 -9.52 36.74
C GLY A 538 -11.47 -10.25 35.70
N ALA A 539 -11.35 -9.74 34.48
CA ALA A 539 -10.56 -10.32 33.39
C ALA A 539 -9.15 -9.70 33.28
N GLY A 540 -8.98 -8.41 33.63
CA GLY A 540 -7.72 -7.64 33.49
C GLY A 540 -6.55 -8.04 34.41
N ALA A 541 -6.79 -8.96 35.35
CA ALA A 541 -5.73 -9.46 36.23
C ALA A 541 -4.85 -10.51 35.53
N GLY A 542 -5.35 -11.12 34.43
CA GLY A 542 -4.65 -12.20 33.72
C GLY A 542 -3.47 -11.71 32.90
N GLU A 543 -3.62 -10.58 32.21
CA GLU A 543 -2.63 -9.96 31.34
C GLU A 543 -1.38 -9.58 32.14
N LEU A 544 -1.54 -8.90 33.27
CA LEU A 544 -0.44 -8.53 34.16
C LEU A 544 0.15 -9.74 34.91
N ALA A 545 -0.67 -10.76 35.15
CA ALA A 545 -0.21 -12.02 35.73
C ALA A 545 0.77 -12.78 34.83
N LEU A 546 0.58 -12.69 33.51
CA LEU A 546 1.47 -13.28 32.51
C LEU A 546 2.91 -12.76 32.67
N PHE A 547 3.09 -11.44 32.70
CA PHE A 547 4.41 -10.80 32.85
C PHE A 547 5.03 -11.05 34.22
N SER A 548 4.21 -11.00 35.27
CA SER A 548 4.65 -11.25 36.65
C SER A 548 5.15 -12.69 36.82
N LEU A 549 4.43 -13.67 36.25
CA LEU A 549 4.81 -15.08 36.29
C LEU A 549 6.01 -15.38 35.37
N ALA A 550 6.10 -14.68 34.24
CA ALA A 550 7.27 -14.69 33.37
C ALA A 550 8.52 -14.07 34.01
N ARG A 551 8.34 -13.27 35.08
CA ARG A 551 9.36 -12.40 35.69
C ARG A 551 9.94 -11.40 34.69
N ILE A 552 9.10 -10.92 33.77
CA ILE A 552 9.46 -9.94 32.74
C ILE A 552 8.88 -8.59 33.17
N PRO A 553 9.70 -7.54 33.33
CA PRO A 553 9.20 -6.19 33.54
C PRO A 553 8.38 -5.75 32.32
N LEU A 554 7.13 -5.35 32.53
CA LEU A 554 6.29 -4.72 31.52
C LEU A 554 6.39 -3.21 31.71
N LEU A 555 6.88 -2.52 30.68
CA LEU A 555 7.16 -1.08 30.71
C LEU A 555 6.50 -0.36 29.53
N HIS A 556 6.19 0.91 29.68
CA HIS A 556 5.80 1.82 28.60
C HIS A 556 6.46 3.19 28.78
N GLY A 557 6.52 3.97 27.70
CA GLY A 557 7.12 5.31 27.70
C GLY A 557 6.10 6.46 27.67
N TRP A 558 4.82 6.17 27.87
CA TRP A 558 3.74 7.14 27.70
C TRP A 558 3.40 7.88 29.01
N LEU A 559 4.24 8.85 29.41
CA LEU A 559 4.04 9.62 30.64
C LEU A 559 3.58 11.04 30.38
N ALA A 560 2.75 11.57 31.27
CA ALA A 560 2.42 12.99 31.30
C ALA A 560 3.63 13.80 31.77
N ASP A 561 3.89 14.94 31.14
CA ASP A 561 4.98 15.83 31.54
C ASP A 561 4.58 16.65 32.78
N PRO A 562 5.28 16.51 33.94
CA PRO A 562 5.01 17.33 35.12
C PRO A 562 5.23 18.84 34.91
N SER A 563 5.96 19.23 33.85
CA SER A 563 6.18 20.64 33.50
C SER A 563 4.93 21.32 32.91
N ASP A 564 4.04 20.55 32.27
CA ASP A 564 2.71 21.00 31.85
C ASP A 564 1.69 20.71 32.95
N ALA A 565 1.59 21.64 33.90
CA ALA A 565 0.75 21.48 35.08
C ALA A 565 -0.74 21.23 34.77
N ASP A 566 -1.27 21.82 33.69
CA ASP A 566 -2.69 21.70 33.30
C ASP A 566 -2.97 20.31 32.73
N THR A 567 -2.16 19.86 31.76
CA THR A 567 -2.28 18.53 31.15
C THR A 567 -1.96 17.43 32.17
N TYR A 568 -0.93 17.63 32.99
CA TYR A 568 -0.58 16.71 34.07
C TYR A 568 -1.71 16.58 35.10
N ALA A 569 -2.36 17.69 35.49
CA ALA A 569 -3.51 17.62 36.40
C ALA A 569 -4.71 16.89 35.77
N ALA A 570 -4.95 17.07 34.47
CA ALA A 570 -6.02 16.40 33.72
C ALA A 570 -5.80 14.88 33.59
N LEU A 571 -4.54 14.45 33.46
CA LEU A 571 -4.13 13.06 33.30
C LEU A 571 -3.86 12.36 34.64
N VAL A 572 -3.05 12.94 35.52
CA VAL A 572 -2.48 12.29 36.73
C VAL A 572 -2.96 12.91 38.05
N GLY A 573 -3.59 14.09 38.01
CA GLY A 573 -4.05 14.79 39.21
C GLY A 573 -5.06 14.02 40.05
N ALA A 574 -5.43 14.56 41.23
CA ALA A 574 -6.38 13.92 42.16
C ALA A 574 -7.77 13.62 41.53
N VAL A 575 -8.12 14.36 40.47
CA VAL A 575 -9.34 14.17 39.67
C VAL A 575 -8.99 13.80 38.22
N GLY A 576 -7.75 13.39 37.95
CA GLY A 576 -7.23 13.03 36.64
C GLY A 576 -7.79 11.69 36.13
N CYS A 577 -7.59 11.38 34.85
CA CYS A 577 -8.13 10.12 34.28
C CYS A 577 -7.32 8.90 34.71
N GLY A 578 -6.03 9.09 34.99
CA GLY A 578 -5.10 8.09 35.51
C GLY A 578 -4.59 7.09 34.46
N SER A 579 -5.42 6.71 33.50
CA SER A 579 -5.10 5.73 32.47
C SER A 579 -5.75 6.03 31.12
N TYR A 580 -5.32 5.30 30.10
CA TYR A 580 -5.78 5.50 28.72
C TYR A 580 -7.27 5.25 28.55
N ASP A 581 -7.81 4.14 29.08
CA ASP A 581 -9.25 3.84 28.95
C ASP A 581 -10.10 4.97 29.54
N ARG A 582 -9.72 5.43 30.74
CA ARG A 582 -10.37 6.56 31.42
C ARG A 582 -10.16 7.87 30.67
N ALA A 583 -9.04 8.05 29.99
CA ALA A 583 -8.76 9.23 29.16
C ALA A 583 -9.72 9.28 27.97
N VAL A 584 -9.89 8.16 27.27
CA VAL A 584 -10.83 8.02 26.16
C VAL A 584 -12.26 8.28 26.63
N GLU A 585 -12.67 7.73 27.77
CA GLU A 585 -14.00 8.01 28.35
C GLU A 585 -14.19 9.51 28.65
N CYS A 586 -13.19 10.18 29.23
CA CYS A 586 -13.26 11.61 29.50
C CYS A 586 -13.36 12.44 28.21
N VAL A 587 -12.67 12.03 27.14
CA VAL A 587 -12.75 12.68 25.83
C VAL A 587 -14.13 12.50 25.23
N VAL A 588 -14.70 11.28 25.27
CA VAL A 588 -16.06 11.00 24.78
C VAL A 588 -17.10 11.84 25.54
N GLU A 589 -17.03 11.87 26.88
CA GLU A 589 -17.92 12.71 27.70
C GLU A 589 -17.81 14.19 27.31
N GLY A 590 -16.58 14.69 27.11
CA GLY A 590 -16.35 16.06 26.65
C GLY A 590 -16.90 16.35 25.25
N CYS A 591 -16.73 15.42 24.30
CA CYS A 591 -17.26 15.50 22.94
C CYS A 591 -18.79 15.58 22.93
N GLU A 592 -19.46 14.77 23.77
CA GLU A 592 -20.92 14.77 23.87
C GLU A 592 -21.44 16.13 24.35
N ILE A 593 -20.79 16.72 25.37
CA ILE A 593 -21.12 18.06 25.87
C ILE A 593 -20.81 19.14 24.82
N ALA A 594 -19.71 19.00 24.08
CA ALA A 594 -19.30 19.93 23.03
C ALA A 594 -20.12 19.83 21.73
N GLY A 595 -20.89 18.75 21.57
CA GLY A 595 -21.70 18.48 20.37
C GLY A 595 -20.89 17.96 19.17
N GLY A 596 -19.80 17.23 19.43
CA GLY A 596 -18.97 16.58 18.41
C GLY A 596 -17.45 16.68 18.67
N ALA A 597 -16.66 15.71 18.20
CA ALA A 597 -15.22 15.63 18.43
C ALA A 597 -14.42 16.77 17.78
N ASP A 598 -14.83 17.20 16.58
CA ASP A 598 -14.18 18.31 15.84
C ASP A 598 -14.26 19.65 16.58
N ARG A 599 -15.15 19.75 17.58
CA ARG A 599 -15.41 20.97 18.35
C ARG A 599 -14.60 21.10 19.63
N LEU A 600 -13.92 20.03 20.04
CA LEU A 600 -12.93 20.11 21.12
C LEU A 600 -11.67 20.84 20.65
N VAL A 601 -11.28 20.70 19.37
CA VAL A 601 -9.95 21.10 18.84
C VAL A 601 -9.99 22.39 18.01
N LEU A 602 -11.05 23.21 18.09
CA LEU A 602 -11.16 24.40 17.26
C LEU A 602 -9.95 25.34 17.42
N ARG A 603 -9.12 25.40 16.39
CA ARG A 603 -8.07 26.42 16.23
C ARG A 603 -8.78 27.70 15.78
N GLU A 604 -8.61 28.78 16.53
CA GLU A 604 -9.21 30.09 16.22
C GLU A 604 -8.87 30.58 14.80
N GLU A 605 -7.78 30.07 14.23
CA GLU A 605 -7.23 30.43 12.92
C GLU A 605 -8.01 29.88 11.71
N GLU A 606 -8.93 28.92 11.91
CA GLU A 606 -9.70 28.27 10.82
C GLU A 606 -11.21 28.60 10.82
N CYS A 607 -11.69 29.42 11.77
CA CYS A 607 -13.11 29.77 11.88
C CYS A 607 -13.44 31.16 11.34
N THR A 608 -14.62 31.29 10.72
CA THR A 608 -15.19 32.59 10.37
C THR A 608 -15.67 33.35 11.62
N GLU A 609 -15.76 34.68 11.53
CA GLU A 609 -16.18 35.55 12.65
C GLU A 609 -17.60 35.20 13.16
N GLU A 610 -18.48 34.74 12.28
CA GLU A 610 -19.83 34.25 12.63
C GLU A 610 -19.79 32.93 13.40
N GLU A 611 -18.91 32.00 13.02
CA GLU A 611 -18.74 30.70 13.71
C GLU A 611 -18.17 30.89 15.12
N LEU A 612 -17.22 31.82 15.28
CA LEU A 612 -16.66 32.19 16.59
C LEU A 612 -17.74 32.79 17.51
N LEU A 613 -18.61 33.65 17.00
CA LEU A 613 -19.72 34.22 17.77
C LEU A 613 -20.74 33.15 18.20
N MET A 614 -21.09 32.23 17.31
CA MET A 614 -21.98 31.10 17.64
C MET A 614 -21.34 30.13 18.65
N GLU A 615 -20.03 29.91 18.56
CA GLU A 615 -19.26 29.12 19.53
C GLU A 615 -19.25 29.79 20.91
N VAL A 616 -18.96 31.10 20.97
CA VAL A 616 -18.97 31.88 22.21
C VAL A 616 -20.36 31.87 22.86
N GLU A 617 -21.43 32.04 22.08
CA GLU A 617 -22.80 32.01 22.62
C GLU A 617 -23.15 30.61 23.15
N ARG A 618 -22.70 29.55 22.50
CA ARG A 618 -22.97 28.17 22.96
C ARG A 618 -22.16 27.83 24.21
N ARG A 619 -20.89 28.22 24.26
CA ARG A 619 -20.02 28.06 25.44
C ARG A 619 -20.58 28.82 26.65
N SER A 620 -21.27 29.94 26.43
CA SER A 620 -21.95 30.70 27.48
C SER A 620 -23.13 29.96 28.13
N ARG A 621 -23.64 28.89 27.50
CA ARG A 621 -24.77 28.08 27.99
C ARG A 621 -24.33 26.88 28.85
N TRP A 622 -23.04 26.54 28.86
CA TRP A 622 -22.51 25.46 29.70
C TRP A 622 -22.41 25.89 31.16
N SER A 623 -22.80 24.98 32.06
CA SER A 623 -22.54 25.09 33.50
C SER A 623 -21.02 25.06 33.80
N GLU A 624 -20.61 25.53 34.97
CA GLU A 624 -19.19 25.50 35.38
C GLU A 624 -18.61 24.07 35.37
N ASP A 625 -19.42 23.06 35.67
CA ASP A 625 -18.99 21.66 35.67
C ASP A 625 -18.82 21.11 34.24
N GLU A 626 -19.72 21.47 33.32
CA GLU A 626 -19.59 21.14 31.89
C GLU A 626 -18.35 21.81 31.27
N GLN A 627 -18.10 23.08 31.59
CA GLN A 627 -16.90 23.80 31.12
C GLN A 627 -15.61 23.11 31.58
N LYS A 628 -15.55 22.65 32.83
CA LYS A 628 -14.40 21.90 33.36
C LYS A 628 -14.21 20.56 32.65
N LYS A 629 -15.29 19.82 32.38
CA LYS A 629 -15.25 18.54 31.66
C LYS A 629 -14.75 18.73 30.22
N VAL A 630 -15.27 19.73 29.51
CA VAL A 630 -14.84 20.05 28.14
C VAL A 630 -13.38 20.50 28.09
N ARG A 631 -12.94 21.40 29.01
CA ARG A 631 -11.53 21.82 29.10
C ARG A 631 -10.61 20.63 29.35
N ARG A 632 -11.00 19.74 30.26
CA ARG A 632 -10.23 18.53 30.58
C ARG A 632 -10.14 17.58 29.38
N ALA A 633 -11.27 17.34 28.69
CA ALA A 633 -11.31 16.52 27.50
C ALA A 633 -10.38 17.07 26.39
N TYR A 634 -10.35 18.39 26.20
CA TYR A 634 -9.44 19.04 25.27
C TYR A 634 -7.96 18.79 25.60
N LEU A 635 -7.57 19.00 26.87
CA LEU A 635 -6.18 18.78 27.31
C LEU A 635 -5.76 17.32 27.12
N ILE A 636 -6.66 16.38 27.47
CA ILE A 636 -6.43 14.95 27.29
C ILE A 636 -6.30 14.62 25.79
N GLN A 637 -7.21 15.08 24.95
CA GLN A 637 -7.16 14.84 23.51
C GLN A 637 -5.90 15.41 22.87
N SER A 638 -5.51 16.64 23.26
CA SER A 638 -4.27 17.27 22.82
C SER A 638 -3.04 16.45 23.19
N PHE A 639 -2.97 15.94 24.43
CA PHE A 639 -1.91 15.02 24.85
C PHE A 639 -1.89 13.73 24.02
N LEU A 640 -3.03 13.05 23.89
CA LEU A 640 -3.12 11.78 23.15
C LEU A 640 -2.70 11.97 21.68
N SER A 641 -3.08 13.09 21.06
CA SER A 641 -2.70 13.41 19.68
C SER A 641 -1.23 13.81 19.53
N SER A 642 -0.70 14.62 20.44
CA SER A 642 0.72 15.06 20.40
C SER A 642 1.71 13.96 20.79
N THR A 643 1.23 12.90 21.45
CA THR A 643 2.02 11.72 21.83
C THR A 643 1.46 10.44 21.21
N ALA A 644 1.02 10.53 19.95
CA ALA A 644 0.40 9.42 19.21
C ALA A 644 1.31 8.19 19.11
N THR A 645 2.62 8.37 19.23
CA THR A 645 3.61 7.27 19.26
C THR A 645 3.62 6.49 20.58
N GLN A 646 2.80 6.85 21.58
CA GLN A 646 2.78 6.27 22.94
C GLN A 646 4.16 6.28 23.64
N LEU A 647 5.00 7.24 23.28
CA LEU A 647 6.27 7.54 23.90
C LEU A 647 6.28 9.05 24.16
N SER A 648 6.80 9.49 25.31
CA SER A 648 6.98 10.89 25.64
C SER A 648 8.39 11.13 26.17
N TYR A 649 8.91 12.35 26.08
CA TYR A 649 10.25 12.68 26.59
C TYR A 649 10.41 12.33 28.08
N PRO A 650 9.44 12.63 28.98
CA PRO A 650 9.49 12.17 30.37
C PRO A 650 9.57 10.65 30.49
N GLY A 651 8.83 9.90 29.66
CA GLY A 651 8.85 8.44 29.68
C GLY A 651 10.15 7.85 29.15
N LEU A 652 10.69 8.38 28.04
CA LEU A 652 12.00 7.98 27.51
C LEU A 652 13.11 8.23 28.54
N SER A 653 13.10 9.41 29.18
CA SER A 653 14.01 9.74 30.28
C SER A 653 13.85 8.77 31.45
N ALA A 654 12.62 8.43 31.84
CA ALA A 654 12.37 7.48 32.93
C ALA A 654 12.87 6.05 32.60
N LEU A 655 12.71 5.58 31.36
CA LEU A 655 13.25 4.29 30.90
C LEU A 655 14.78 4.23 31.02
N CYS A 656 15.48 5.34 30.72
CA CYS A 656 16.94 5.43 30.91
C CYS A 656 17.34 5.60 32.38
N THR A 657 16.58 6.34 33.17
CA THR A 657 17.03 6.77 34.52
C THR A 657 16.53 5.90 35.67
N THR A 658 15.72 4.86 35.40
CA THR A 658 15.14 3.98 36.43
C THR A 658 15.78 2.58 36.45
N PRO A 659 17.02 2.43 36.99
CA PRO A 659 17.75 1.16 36.97
C PRO A 659 17.10 0.05 37.81
N SER A 660 16.18 0.38 38.73
CA SER A 660 15.41 -0.61 39.49
C SER A 660 14.41 -1.38 38.64
N LEU A 661 13.96 -0.80 37.53
CA LEU A 661 12.99 -1.42 36.60
C LEU A 661 13.67 -1.98 35.36
N LEU A 662 14.69 -1.27 34.84
CA LEU A 662 15.51 -1.73 33.72
C LEU A 662 17.01 -1.51 34.03
N PRO A 663 17.67 -2.49 34.67
CA PRO A 663 19.09 -2.39 34.98
C PRO A 663 19.95 -2.43 33.71
N PRO A 664 21.23 -2.02 33.77
CA PRO A 664 22.20 -2.26 32.70
C PRO A 664 22.25 -3.75 32.32
N SER A 665 22.26 -4.04 31.02
CA SER A 665 22.07 -5.38 30.46
C SER A 665 20.70 -6.03 30.75
N GLY A 666 19.73 -5.26 31.21
CA GLY A 666 18.38 -5.71 31.50
C GLY A 666 17.51 -5.86 30.24
N LEU A 667 16.55 -6.78 30.31
CA LEU A 667 15.53 -7.03 29.31
C LEU A 667 14.13 -6.79 29.89
N ALA A 668 13.29 -6.07 29.16
CA ALA A 668 11.90 -5.80 29.49
C ALA A 668 11.00 -5.95 28.25
N ALA A 669 9.69 -6.09 28.48
CA ALA A 669 8.69 -5.96 27.43
C ALA A 669 8.24 -4.48 27.36
N LEU A 670 8.40 -3.85 26.21
CA LEU A 670 7.98 -2.47 25.96
C LEU A 670 6.63 -2.45 25.25
N PHE A 671 5.63 -1.84 25.88
CA PHE A 671 4.32 -1.57 25.31
C PHE A 671 4.30 -0.19 24.64
N ARG A 672 4.01 -0.17 23.34
CA ARG A 672 3.91 1.04 22.52
C ARG A 672 3.02 0.77 21.30
N ASN A 673 2.16 1.71 20.93
CA ASN A 673 1.22 1.61 19.80
C ASN A 673 0.39 0.32 19.80
N SER A 674 -0.09 -0.09 20.98
CA SER A 674 -0.81 -1.37 21.18
C SER A 674 -0.02 -2.62 20.74
N HIS A 675 1.31 -2.52 20.68
CA HIS A 675 2.25 -3.58 20.33
C HIS A 675 3.26 -3.80 21.47
N LEU A 676 3.79 -5.02 21.57
CA LEU A 676 4.81 -5.40 22.55
C LEU A 676 6.10 -5.78 21.84
N SER A 677 7.18 -5.13 22.24
CA SER A 677 8.54 -5.37 21.73
C SER A 677 9.51 -5.72 22.86
N VAL A 678 10.65 -6.30 22.51
CA VAL A 678 11.73 -6.57 23.46
C VAL A 678 12.58 -5.31 23.61
N LEU A 679 12.68 -4.79 24.83
CA LEU A 679 13.53 -3.66 25.18
C LEU A 679 14.77 -4.15 25.91
N TYR A 680 15.94 -3.71 25.44
CA TYR A 680 17.24 -3.96 26.02
C TYR A 680 17.92 -2.66 26.42
N ARG A 681 18.52 -2.64 27.61
CA ARG A 681 19.39 -1.54 28.03
C ARG A 681 20.85 -1.95 27.96
N ARG A 682 21.64 -1.25 27.15
CA ARG A 682 23.07 -1.49 27.02
C ARG A 682 23.81 -1.14 28.32
N PRO A 683 24.83 -1.93 28.73
CA PRO A 683 25.67 -1.57 29.86
C PRO A 683 26.52 -0.32 29.55
N THR A 684 26.38 0.72 30.35
CA THR A 684 27.24 1.91 30.28
C THR A 684 28.54 1.68 31.06
N VAL A 685 29.66 2.15 30.52
CA VAL A 685 30.95 2.10 31.21
C VAL A 685 30.91 3.14 32.35
N PRO A 686 31.38 2.84 33.58
CA PRO A 686 31.23 3.77 34.70
C PRO A 686 31.82 5.15 34.41
N SER A 687 30.99 6.18 34.53
CA SER A 687 31.26 7.61 34.27
C SER A 687 32.44 8.23 35.02
N SER A 688 33.09 7.52 35.95
CA SER A 688 34.28 7.98 36.68
C SER A 688 35.57 8.06 35.84
N ALA A 689 35.55 7.64 34.57
CA ALA A 689 36.72 7.56 33.70
C ALA A 689 36.70 8.47 32.46
N LEU A 690 35.63 9.26 32.25
CA LEU A 690 35.40 9.95 30.96
C LEU A 690 35.19 11.46 31.13
N SER A 691 35.72 12.25 30.19
CA SER A 691 35.55 13.70 30.14
C SER A 691 34.16 14.09 29.62
N ALA A 692 33.73 15.34 29.85
CA ALA A 692 32.46 15.88 29.34
C ALA A 692 32.32 15.80 27.80
N SER A 693 33.43 15.73 27.05
CA SER A 693 33.42 15.52 25.60
C SER A 693 33.28 14.05 25.19
N GLN A 694 33.58 13.10 26.08
CA GLN A 694 33.41 11.66 25.85
C GLN A 694 31.99 11.18 26.17
N LEU A 695 31.31 11.82 27.13
CA LEU A 695 29.88 11.61 27.42
C LEU A 695 28.97 11.98 26.23
N ALA A 696 29.37 12.94 25.40
CA ALA A 696 28.64 13.33 24.18
C ALA A 696 28.85 12.35 23.00
N GLN A 697 29.72 11.34 23.14
CA GLN A 697 30.00 10.30 22.14
C GLN A 697 29.45 8.92 22.53
N GLU A 698 28.82 8.80 23.70
CA GLU A 698 28.15 7.56 24.08
C GLU A 698 26.86 7.43 23.26
N GLY A 699 26.85 6.46 22.34
CA GLY A 699 25.68 6.15 21.51
C GLY A 699 24.47 5.69 22.34
N PRO A 700 23.42 5.16 21.69
CA PRO A 700 22.13 4.88 22.32
C PRO A 700 22.23 3.94 23.54
N GLU A 701 21.45 4.21 24.60
CA GLU A 701 21.36 3.34 25.79
C GLU A 701 20.28 2.27 25.67
N LEU A 702 19.19 2.57 24.94
CA LEU A 702 18.02 1.72 24.82
C LEU A 702 17.90 1.17 23.40
N PHE A 703 17.56 -0.11 23.31
CA PHE A 703 17.42 -0.82 22.04
C PHE A 703 16.16 -1.68 22.02
N THR A 704 15.48 -1.73 20.87
CA THR A 704 14.39 -2.65 20.58
C THR A 704 14.88 -3.78 19.68
N LEU A 705 14.44 -5.02 19.94
CA LEU A 705 14.80 -6.15 19.10
C LEU A 705 14.04 -6.11 17.77
N VAL A 706 14.76 -6.20 16.66
CA VAL A 706 14.19 -6.30 15.32
C VAL A 706 13.67 -7.71 15.11
N THR A 707 12.35 -7.87 15.12
CA THR A 707 11.69 -9.18 14.94
C THR A 707 10.99 -9.30 13.60
N ASP A 708 11.10 -8.37 12.65
CA ASP A 708 10.42 -8.50 11.35
C ASP A 708 10.94 -9.73 10.58
N SER A 709 10.00 -10.56 10.11
CA SER A 709 10.26 -11.69 9.21
C SER A 709 11.05 -11.33 7.94
N ALA A 710 10.95 -10.10 7.45
CA ALA A 710 11.73 -9.62 6.31
C ALA A 710 13.25 -9.65 6.58
N PHE A 711 13.66 -9.52 7.84
CA PHE A 711 15.06 -9.61 8.26
C PHE A 711 15.43 -10.98 8.82
N ALA A 712 14.62 -12.03 8.63
CA ALA A 712 14.90 -13.36 9.18
C ALA A 712 16.22 -13.97 8.66
N ALA A 713 16.65 -13.59 7.46
CA ALA A 713 17.90 -14.02 6.85
C ALA A 713 19.11 -13.13 7.19
N GLU A 714 18.88 -11.94 7.76
CA GLU A 714 19.91 -10.92 7.98
C GLU A 714 20.50 -11.02 9.39
N GLU A 715 21.61 -11.76 9.59
CA GLU A 715 22.21 -11.96 10.92
C GLU A 715 22.70 -10.65 11.58
N ASP A 716 23.00 -9.62 10.78
CA ASP A 716 23.59 -8.36 11.26
C ASP A 716 22.54 -7.34 11.78
N ILE A 717 21.27 -7.45 11.36
CA ILE A 717 20.21 -6.48 11.71
C ILE A 717 19.43 -6.99 12.91
N VAL A 718 19.87 -6.67 14.13
CA VAL A 718 19.31 -7.27 15.34
C VAL A 718 18.60 -6.26 16.25
N TRP A 719 19.17 -5.06 16.40
CA TRP A 719 18.73 -4.08 17.40
C TRP A 719 18.52 -2.72 16.74
N GLU A 720 17.39 -2.08 17.05
CA GLU A 720 17.09 -0.70 16.68
C GLU A 720 17.27 0.19 17.91
N SER A 721 17.90 1.37 17.76
CA SER A 721 18.14 2.29 18.86
C SER A 721 16.92 3.17 19.15
N LEU A 722 16.56 3.29 20.43
CA LEU A 722 15.48 4.17 20.89
C LEU A 722 16.06 5.47 21.47
N GLU A 723 16.30 6.46 20.60
CA GLU A 723 16.97 7.73 20.96
C GLU A 723 16.02 8.93 21.11
N ASP A 724 14.89 8.92 20.39
CA ASP A 724 13.93 10.03 20.36
C ASP A 724 12.49 9.52 20.36
N VAL A 725 11.56 10.39 20.74
CA VAL A 725 10.12 10.12 20.88
C VAL A 725 9.45 9.83 19.53
N ASP A 726 9.96 10.45 18.48
CA ASP A 726 9.41 10.39 17.11
C ASP A 726 10.06 9.30 16.24
N GLY A 727 11.01 8.52 16.78
CA GLY A 727 11.82 7.58 16.01
C GLY A 727 12.97 8.25 15.25
N ALA A 728 13.91 7.46 14.73
CA ALA A 728 15.18 7.93 14.15
C ALA A 728 15.04 8.87 12.93
N ASP A 729 13.84 9.05 12.37
CA ASP A 729 13.56 9.93 11.24
C ASP A 729 13.75 11.42 11.54
N ALA A 730 13.63 11.86 12.80
CA ALA A 730 13.81 13.28 13.15
C ALA A 730 15.27 13.74 13.07
N ALA A 731 16.25 12.85 13.19
CA ALA A 731 17.66 13.19 13.02
C ALA A 731 18.00 13.38 11.53
N LEU A 732 17.46 12.51 10.67
CA LEU A 732 17.56 12.63 9.22
C LEU A 732 16.79 13.85 8.70
N ALA A 733 15.59 14.11 9.24
CA ALA A 733 14.81 15.30 8.92
C ALA A 733 15.52 16.59 9.37
N ARG A 734 16.18 16.62 10.54
CA ARG A 734 17.00 17.76 10.98
C ARG A 734 18.22 17.98 10.08
N GLN A 735 18.83 16.91 9.58
CA GLN A 735 19.96 16.99 8.65
C GLN A 735 19.50 17.52 7.28
N LEU A 736 18.37 17.03 6.77
CA LEU A 736 17.77 17.50 5.51
C LEU A 736 17.29 18.95 5.62
N GLN A 737 16.67 19.34 6.74
CA GLN A 737 16.26 20.71 7.02
C GLN A 737 17.47 21.65 7.13
N ALA A 738 18.58 21.20 7.73
CA ALA A 738 19.81 21.98 7.81
C ALA A 738 20.47 22.17 6.43
N GLU A 739 20.39 21.18 5.54
CA GLU A 739 20.85 21.29 4.15
C GLU A 739 19.94 22.21 3.32
N GLU A 740 18.62 22.15 3.54
CA GLU A 740 17.63 23.00 2.87
C GLU A 740 17.72 24.47 3.33
N ASP A 741 18.00 24.70 4.62
CA ASP A 741 18.28 26.01 5.18
C ASP A 741 19.62 26.59 4.66
N ALA A 742 20.63 25.73 4.51
CA ALA A 742 21.92 26.13 3.92
C ALA A 742 21.77 26.49 2.44
N TYR A 743 20.96 25.74 1.69
CA TYR A 743 20.63 26.02 0.30
C TYR A 743 19.83 27.31 0.16
N SER A 744 18.83 27.53 1.02
CA SER A 744 18.01 28.75 1.03
C SER A 744 18.83 29.99 1.38
N ARG A 745 19.76 29.89 2.35
CA ARG A 745 20.70 30.97 2.66
C ARG A 745 21.62 31.27 1.48
N ALA A 746 22.13 30.25 0.78
CA ALA A 746 22.97 30.44 -0.40
C ALA A 746 22.21 31.09 -1.57
N LEU A 747 20.91 30.81 -1.70
CA LEU A 747 20.02 31.43 -2.69
C LEU A 747 19.79 32.91 -2.38
N LEU A 748 19.47 33.23 -1.12
CA LEU A 748 19.28 34.61 -0.65
C LEU A 748 20.56 35.44 -0.80
N ASP A 749 21.71 34.87 -0.45
CA ASP A 749 23.01 35.53 -0.56
C ASP A 749 23.42 35.79 -2.02
N ARG A 750 22.90 34.99 -2.97
CA ARG A 750 23.07 35.19 -4.42
C ARG A 750 22.14 36.28 -4.95
N GLU A 751 20.89 36.30 -4.53
CA GLU A 751 19.93 37.37 -4.89
C GLU A 751 20.37 38.74 -4.33
N GLN A 752 20.96 38.76 -3.14
CA GLN A 752 21.48 39.99 -2.52
C GLN A 752 22.71 40.54 -3.24
N ARG A 753 23.60 39.66 -3.74
CA ARG A 753 24.74 40.05 -4.59
C ARG A 753 24.27 40.60 -5.94
N ASP A 754 23.25 39.99 -6.55
CA ASP A 754 22.67 40.47 -7.81
C ASP A 754 21.94 41.82 -7.61
N ALA A 755 21.33 42.05 -6.44
CA ALA A 755 20.73 43.33 -6.07
C ALA A 755 21.78 44.43 -5.83
N ASP A 756 22.90 44.13 -5.17
CA ASP A 756 24.00 45.10 -4.95
C ASP A 756 24.71 45.51 -6.26
N LEU A 757 24.75 44.61 -7.25
CA LEU A 757 25.26 44.91 -8.59
C LEU A 757 24.34 45.82 -9.42
N SER A 758 23.09 46.01 -8.99
CA SER A 758 22.06 46.79 -9.70
C SER A 758 21.89 48.24 -9.21
N GLN A 759 22.62 48.68 -8.17
CA GLN A 759 22.51 50.06 -7.66
C GLN A 759 23.33 51.08 -8.50
N PRO A 760 22.78 52.25 -8.85
CA PRO A 760 23.47 53.24 -9.67
C PRO A 760 24.51 54.04 -8.87
N ARG A 761 25.76 54.06 -9.35
CA ARG A 761 26.85 54.88 -8.78
C ARG A 761 26.53 56.37 -8.87
N ARG A 762 26.58 57.07 -7.72
CA ARG A 762 26.48 58.54 -7.65
C ARG A 762 27.66 59.25 -8.31
N SER A 763 27.31 60.36 -8.95
CA SER A 763 28.07 61.28 -9.80
C SER A 763 29.45 61.77 -9.31
N PHE A 764 30.40 61.88 -10.24
CA PHE A 764 31.43 62.92 -10.23
C PHE A 764 31.39 63.69 -11.56
N ARG A 765 31.28 65.02 -11.46
CA ARG A 765 31.33 65.98 -12.58
C ARG A 765 32.77 66.16 -13.06
N GLY A 766 32.96 66.33 -14.37
CA GLY A 766 34.11 67.06 -14.91
C GLY A 766 34.51 66.75 -16.36
N ALA A 767 34.33 67.75 -17.22
CA ALA A 767 34.95 68.00 -18.54
C ALA A 767 34.33 67.37 -19.81
N GLU A 768 34.00 68.30 -20.70
CA GLU A 768 33.34 68.19 -22.00
C GLU A 768 34.28 67.67 -23.11
N HIS A 769 33.74 66.94 -24.08
CA HIS A 769 33.98 67.25 -25.50
C HIS A 769 32.88 66.67 -26.41
N THR A 770 32.41 67.53 -27.30
CA THR A 770 31.28 67.49 -28.24
C THR A 770 31.61 66.76 -29.55
N ILE A 771 30.56 66.29 -30.29
CA ILE A 771 30.36 66.22 -31.79
C ILE A 771 29.18 65.22 -32.08
N PRO A 772 28.32 65.38 -33.13
CA PRO A 772 26.88 65.64 -32.97
C PRO A 772 25.89 64.60 -33.60
N HIS A 773 24.58 64.83 -33.32
CA HIS A 773 23.33 64.28 -33.91
C HIS A 773 23.22 64.41 -35.46
N PRO A 774 22.24 63.81 -36.21
CA PRO A 774 20.79 63.62 -35.91
C PRO A 774 20.11 62.28 -36.43
N ALA A 775 19.05 61.75 -35.79
CA ALA A 775 17.58 61.85 -36.05
C ALA A 775 16.90 60.73 -36.88
N GLN A 776 15.85 60.15 -36.26
CA GLN A 776 14.53 59.64 -36.73
C GLN A 776 14.36 58.89 -38.07
N ALA A 777 13.67 57.73 -38.04
CA ALA A 777 12.26 57.53 -38.45
C ALA A 777 11.92 56.08 -38.88
N GLY A 778 10.75 55.58 -38.44
CA GLY A 778 9.71 54.98 -39.30
C GLY A 778 9.83 53.54 -39.88
N THR A 779 8.82 52.73 -39.55
CA THR A 779 8.41 51.39 -40.06
C THR A 779 8.25 51.29 -41.60
N PRO A 780 8.30 50.08 -42.23
CA PRO A 780 7.08 49.50 -42.86
C PRO A 780 7.03 47.93 -42.99
N PRO A 781 5.97 47.34 -43.63
CA PRO A 781 5.60 45.90 -43.59
C PRO A 781 5.60 45.10 -44.94
N ARG A 782 5.32 43.78 -44.81
CA ARG A 782 4.76 42.69 -45.70
C ARG A 782 4.69 42.78 -47.25
N ARG A 783 4.81 41.61 -47.93
CA ARG A 783 4.04 41.23 -49.15
C ARG A 783 3.92 39.72 -49.44
N ASP A 784 2.83 39.39 -50.16
CA ASP A 784 2.15 38.14 -50.58
C ASP A 784 2.75 37.32 -51.75
N GLY A 785 2.20 36.10 -51.97
CA GLY A 785 1.88 35.61 -53.34
C GLY A 785 1.51 34.12 -53.56
N GLY A 786 0.21 33.82 -53.81
CA GLY A 786 -0.28 33.22 -55.09
C GLY A 786 -0.45 31.69 -55.34
N ARG A 787 -1.73 31.27 -55.51
CA ARG A 787 -2.38 30.03 -56.09
C ARG A 787 -1.79 29.35 -57.35
N ARG A 788 -2.09 28.04 -57.57
CA ARG A 788 -3.03 27.49 -58.62
C ARG A 788 -3.13 25.94 -58.72
N GLU A 789 -4.21 25.52 -59.41
CA GLU A 789 -4.88 24.22 -59.63
C GLU A 789 -4.15 23.18 -60.52
N GLY A 790 -4.64 21.93 -60.55
CA GLY A 790 -4.28 20.92 -61.57
C GLY A 790 -5.05 19.59 -61.50
N GLU A 791 -5.79 19.29 -62.57
CA GLU A 791 -6.76 18.21 -62.83
C GLU A 791 -6.20 16.80 -63.22
N ARG A 792 -7.08 15.78 -63.15
CA ARG A 792 -7.42 14.72 -64.16
C ARG A 792 -6.87 13.27 -64.10
N GLU A 793 -7.88 12.38 -64.20
CA GLU A 793 -8.08 11.21 -65.10
C GLU A 793 -7.39 9.84 -64.88
N GLY A 794 -8.23 8.82 -64.62
CA GLY A 794 -8.54 7.78 -65.62
C GLY A 794 -7.94 6.38 -65.43
N GLY A 795 -8.79 5.34 -65.34
CA GLY A 795 -8.35 3.96 -65.59
C GLY A 795 -9.28 2.85 -65.09
N ARG A 796 -9.87 2.08 -66.01
CA ARG A 796 -10.92 1.04 -65.83
C ARG A 796 -10.39 -0.39 -65.62
N MET A 797 -11.28 -1.23 -65.09
CA MET A 797 -11.46 -2.71 -65.31
C MET A 797 -10.44 -3.64 -64.61
N ARG A 798 -10.79 -4.82 -64.06
CA ARG A 798 -11.83 -5.81 -64.41
C ARG A 798 -12.08 -6.80 -63.24
N LYS A 799 -13.32 -7.28 -63.14
CA LYS A 799 -13.83 -8.35 -62.25
C LYS A 799 -13.18 -9.72 -62.51
N ARG A 800 -13.05 -10.55 -61.46
CA ARG A 800 -13.33 -12.00 -61.50
C ARG A 800 -13.85 -12.50 -60.15
N ARG A 801 -14.99 -13.20 -60.20
CA ARG A 801 -15.64 -13.99 -59.14
C ARG A 801 -15.10 -15.42 -59.15
N MET A 802 -15.13 -16.10 -58.00
CA MET A 802 -15.65 -17.46 -57.70
C MET A 802 -15.07 -17.87 -56.33
N SER A 803 -15.83 -17.87 -55.23
CA SER A 803 -16.77 -18.89 -54.73
C SER A 803 -16.12 -20.23 -54.34
N GLY A 804 -16.12 -20.52 -53.04
CA GLY A 804 -15.84 -21.84 -52.45
C GLY A 804 -16.01 -21.77 -50.93
N ALA A 805 -16.97 -22.51 -50.39
CA ALA A 805 -17.40 -22.52 -49.00
C ALA A 805 -16.81 -23.71 -48.22
N THR A 806 -17.11 -23.74 -46.90
CA THR A 806 -17.01 -24.84 -45.90
C THR A 806 -15.60 -25.14 -45.38
N GLU A 807 -15.35 -25.40 -44.08
CA GLU A 807 -16.16 -26.04 -43.04
C GLU A 807 -15.56 -25.74 -41.63
N ALA A 808 -16.41 -25.57 -40.61
CA ALA A 808 -16.03 -25.25 -39.23
C ALA A 808 -15.59 -26.50 -38.43
N LYS A 809 -14.52 -26.37 -37.63
CA LYS A 809 -14.13 -27.36 -36.61
C LYS A 809 -14.33 -26.83 -35.19
N SER A 810 -14.88 -27.72 -34.37
CA SER A 810 -15.29 -27.59 -32.97
C SER A 810 -14.15 -27.25 -32.01
N GLY A 811 -14.42 -26.31 -31.10
CA GLY A 811 -13.48 -25.71 -30.16
C GLY A 811 -12.96 -26.62 -29.05
N GLY A 812 -11.72 -26.31 -28.63
CA GLY A 812 -11.16 -26.71 -27.35
C GLY A 812 -11.65 -25.79 -26.24
N LYS A 813 -11.63 -26.26 -24.98
CA LYS A 813 -11.86 -25.38 -23.83
C LYS A 813 -10.65 -24.43 -23.67
N PRO A 814 -10.86 -23.13 -23.41
CA PRO A 814 -9.77 -22.21 -23.18
C PRO A 814 -8.97 -22.58 -21.93
N ASP A 815 -7.67 -22.31 -22.02
CA ASP A 815 -6.69 -22.48 -20.96
C ASP A 815 -7.05 -21.62 -19.73
N LYS A 816 -6.97 -22.18 -18.51
CA LYS A 816 -7.48 -21.53 -17.30
C LYS A 816 -6.61 -20.36 -16.82
N ASP A 817 -5.38 -20.27 -17.32
CA ASP A 817 -4.42 -19.25 -16.89
C ASP A 817 -4.48 -17.95 -17.73
N LYS A 818 -5.32 -17.93 -18.79
CA LYS A 818 -5.54 -16.75 -19.64
C LYS A 818 -6.97 -16.22 -19.41
N CYS A 819 -7.10 -14.99 -18.93
CA CYS A 819 -8.40 -14.37 -18.63
C CYS A 819 -8.54 -12.98 -19.28
N VAL A 820 -9.77 -12.62 -19.67
CA VAL A 820 -10.15 -11.27 -20.10
C VAL A 820 -11.19 -10.70 -19.15
N VAL A 821 -11.10 -9.40 -18.91
CA VAL A 821 -11.96 -8.65 -18.00
C VAL A 821 -13.02 -7.92 -18.82
N MET A 822 -14.27 -7.82 -18.32
CA MET A 822 -15.34 -7.11 -19.02
C MET A 822 -15.66 -5.74 -18.44
#